data_AF-A0AAN8SEI6-F1
#
_entry.id   AF-A0AAN8SEI6-F1
#
_cell.length_a   1.000
_cell.length_b   1.000
_cell.length_c   1.000
_cell.angle_alpha   90.00
_cell.angle_beta   90.00
_cell.angle_gamma   90.00
#
_symmetry.space_group_name_H-M   'P 1'
#
loop_
_entity.id
_entity.type
_entity.pdbx_description
1 polymer ?
#
loop_
_entity_poly.entity_id
_entity_poly.type
_entity_poly.pdbx_seq_one_letter_code
_entity_poly.pdbx_strand_id
1 'polypeptide(L)'
;MNKNYRILFCQVPRHIDAKNSQKNVITSIVDIKDFKKLLRTKNNILTLFINYPKENLNVVKVFEDTAELIKGQGTMVLTDCSGEAKKLCKKLKVNPDPYVIKHYKDGDFHKNYDRKITMSSMLNFMRDPTGDIPWDEDSAATGIVHIPDPTSLTKLLRKEMGPLMIMFYAPWCGFCKQLKPEYAAAANELKGHSILAAIDVNKPENIAVRNKYNITGFPTLIYFENGVKMFNYEGENKKDGLVAFMKNPSSIPIKPVEVEWSESENDVEHLTDKTFEETVKSSKSILVMFYAPWCGHCKRLKPEYEKAAEKLKKIKSTAIMAALDATKETKTAKQFNVNGYPTMKYFENGDFQYDVNFREEKELLNFMKDPKMPLPPPPPEKPWAEEDSEVNHLTVETFKPFLRKRKHAIVMFYAPWCGHCKKAKPEYTAAADAFKDDSKVAFAAVDCTTQQAVCSAYNVKGYPTIKVFHYLNKEPVVDYTGGRTENDFISYMKKFSPKTNTEQILENNTIKSESKGEEKIIHKGTNEKESKEKNEKISKVRSEGGQDWSKFENSDLVLHISDSNFKKITKEHDFLLILFYKDGAKESGSLKKEYSLAALMVENRKLKGKLAACDALENKNIISARKINSYPTIHFYRKGVFHSAYTGKFIASDIFNYFKNFQSKLKDEL
;
A
#
# COMPACT_ATOMS: atom_id res chain seq x y z
N MET A 1 3.85 -53.67 59.91
CA MET A 1 4.23 -52.26 60.18
C MET A 1 2.98 -51.37 60.14
N ASN A 2 3.12 -50.08 60.46
CA ASN A 2 2.04 -49.06 60.53
C ASN A 2 1.29 -48.84 59.19
N LYS A 3 0.16 -48.12 59.11
CA LYS A 3 -1.06 -47.92 59.96
C LYS A 3 -1.90 -46.81 59.31
N ASN A 4 -3.23 -46.84 59.46
CA ASN A 4 -4.21 -45.77 59.16
C ASN A 4 -4.43 -45.47 57.64
N TYR A 5 -5.63 -45.35 57.06
CA TYR A 5 -6.91 -44.69 57.44
C TYR A 5 -6.78 -43.15 57.60
N ARG A 6 -7.75 -42.30 57.22
CA ARG A 6 -9.22 -42.48 57.14
C ARG A 6 -9.86 -41.42 56.21
N ILE A 7 -11.05 -41.70 55.65
CA ILE A 7 -11.94 -40.67 55.06
C ILE A 7 -12.83 -40.11 56.17
N LEU A 8 -13.15 -38.80 56.14
CA LEU A 8 -14.16 -38.19 57.01
C LEU A 8 -14.74 -36.90 56.40
N PHE A 9 -16.07 -36.83 56.31
CA PHE A 9 -16.82 -35.59 56.07
C PHE A 9 -16.99 -34.82 57.39
N CYS A 10 -17.00 -33.48 57.34
CA CYS A 10 -17.72 -32.67 58.34
C CYS A 10 -18.07 -31.28 57.76
N GLN A 11 -19.06 -30.61 58.36
CA GLN A 11 -19.60 -29.33 57.87
C GLN A 11 -19.19 -28.14 58.76
N VAL A 12 -18.86 -27.03 58.12
CA VAL A 12 -19.18 -25.62 58.46
C VAL A 12 -19.38 -25.24 59.95
N PRO A 13 -18.55 -24.31 60.45
CA PRO A 13 -19.00 -23.15 61.24
C PRO A 13 -19.19 -21.90 60.37
N ARG A 14 -20.04 -20.96 60.80
CA ARG A 14 -20.31 -19.67 60.12
C ARG A 14 -19.65 -18.48 60.84
N HIS A 15 -19.65 -17.34 60.14
CA HIS A 15 -19.18 -15.97 60.50
C HIS A 15 -17.69 -15.72 60.17
N ILE A 16 -17.35 -14.87 59.17
CA ILE A 16 -17.47 -13.39 59.09
C ILE A 16 -16.43 -12.78 60.05
N ASP A 17 -15.39 -12.04 59.63
CA ASP A 17 -15.16 -11.14 58.47
C ASP A 17 -13.73 -11.29 57.86
N ALA A 18 -13.28 -10.69 56.75
CA ALA A 18 -13.90 -9.89 55.68
C ALA A 18 -13.16 -10.16 54.33
N LYS A 19 -13.76 -9.84 53.18
CA LYS A 19 -13.17 -10.10 51.84
C LYS A 19 -12.15 -9.02 51.44
N ASN A 20 -10.92 -9.43 51.13
CA ASN A 20 -9.96 -8.58 50.40
C ASN A 20 -10.14 -8.79 48.88
N SER A 21 -10.40 -7.72 48.12
CA SER A 21 -10.69 -7.81 46.68
C SER A 21 -9.41 -7.78 45.85
N GLN A 22 -9.05 -8.91 45.24
CA GLN A 22 -7.98 -8.96 44.24
C GLN A 22 -8.44 -8.33 42.92
N LYS A 23 -8.19 -7.01 42.77
CA LYS A 23 -8.34 -6.32 41.49
C LYS A 23 -7.51 -7.00 40.41
N ASN A 24 -8.05 -7.08 39.19
CA ASN A 24 -7.40 -7.76 38.07
C ASN A 24 -6.35 -6.89 37.33
N VAL A 25 -6.23 -5.59 37.65
CA VAL A 25 -5.14 -4.71 37.19
C VAL A 25 -3.85 -5.02 37.95
N ILE A 26 -2.73 -5.15 37.22
CA ILE A 26 -1.42 -5.21 37.84
C ILE A 26 -0.95 -3.79 38.20
N THR A 27 -1.00 -3.45 39.49
CA THR A 27 -0.55 -2.14 40.02
C THR A 27 0.85 -2.16 40.63
N SER A 28 1.42 -3.36 40.89
CA SER A 28 2.60 -3.56 41.74
C SER A 28 3.96 -3.52 41.03
N ILE A 29 4.02 -3.22 39.73
CA ILE A 29 5.29 -3.22 38.99
C ILE A 29 6.01 -1.88 39.14
N VAL A 30 6.98 -1.85 40.07
CA VAL A 30 7.82 -0.67 40.37
C VAL A 30 9.26 -0.78 39.86
N ASP A 31 9.76 -1.98 39.50
CA ASP A 31 11.09 -2.15 38.88
C ASP A 31 11.04 -2.64 37.41
N ILE A 32 12.08 -2.27 36.67
CA ILE A 32 12.25 -2.58 35.25
C ILE A 32 12.52 -4.06 34.98
N LYS A 33 13.08 -4.82 35.94
CA LYS A 33 13.24 -6.27 35.82
C LYS A 33 11.88 -6.96 35.73
N ASP A 34 10.95 -6.61 36.62
CA ASP A 34 9.61 -7.19 36.64
C ASP A 34 8.74 -6.69 35.49
N PHE A 35 8.88 -5.42 35.07
CA PHE A 35 8.26 -4.95 33.83
C PHE A 35 8.74 -5.75 32.62
N LYS A 36 10.06 -5.94 32.44
CA LYS A 36 10.62 -6.76 31.35
C LYS A 36 10.23 -8.25 31.47
N LYS A 37 10.10 -8.77 32.69
CA LYS A 37 9.59 -10.14 32.94
C LYS A 37 8.15 -10.28 32.50
N LEU A 38 7.30 -9.26 32.73
CA LEU A 38 5.92 -9.24 32.23
C LEU A 38 5.90 -9.20 30.69
N LEU A 39 6.66 -8.30 30.07
CA LEU A 39 6.78 -8.22 28.61
C LEU A 39 7.16 -9.58 28.00
N ARG A 40 8.12 -10.30 28.60
CA ARG A 40 8.57 -11.63 28.15
C ARG A 40 7.59 -12.78 28.47
N THR A 41 6.50 -12.54 29.21
CA THR A 41 5.56 -13.60 29.65
C THR A 41 4.10 -13.35 29.28
N LYS A 42 3.79 -12.21 28.64
CA LYS A 42 2.45 -11.85 28.17
C LYS A 42 2.52 -11.16 26.81
N ASN A 43 1.83 -11.73 25.81
CA ASN A 43 1.90 -11.27 24.41
C ASN A 43 1.03 -10.04 24.09
N ASN A 44 0.11 -9.66 24.99
CA ASN A 44 -0.87 -8.59 24.79
C ASN A 44 -1.00 -7.80 26.10
N ILE A 45 -0.33 -6.64 26.19
CA ILE A 45 -0.23 -5.84 27.42
C ILE A 45 -0.56 -4.38 27.12
N LEU A 46 -1.52 -3.82 27.85
CA LEU A 46 -1.81 -2.38 27.84
C LEU A 46 -1.39 -1.79 29.20
N THR A 47 -0.56 -0.74 29.17
CA THR A 47 -0.03 -0.07 30.37
C THR A 47 -0.48 1.38 30.43
N LEU A 48 -1.24 1.75 31.47
CA LEU A 48 -1.54 3.12 31.84
C LEU A 48 -0.40 3.67 32.70
N PHE A 49 0.43 4.53 32.12
CA PHE A 49 1.38 5.36 32.86
C PHE A 49 0.70 6.67 33.23
N ILE A 50 0.73 7.06 34.50
CA ILE A 50 -0.10 8.16 35.00
C ILE A 50 0.62 8.93 36.10
N ASN A 51 0.49 10.26 36.08
CA ASN A 51 0.82 11.12 37.21
C ASN A 51 -0.44 11.43 38.01
N TYR A 52 -0.31 11.49 39.34
CA TYR A 52 -1.39 11.83 40.28
C TYR A 52 -2.70 11.07 40.01
N PRO A 53 -2.75 9.73 40.21
CA PRO A 53 -3.93 8.91 39.88
C PRO A 53 -5.22 9.37 40.57
N LYS A 54 -5.10 9.99 41.76
CA LYS A 54 -6.21 10.55 42.55
C LYS A 54 -6.90 11.76 41.90
N GLU A 55 -6.25 12.44 40.98
CA GLU A 55 -6.80 13.57 40.21
C GLU A 55 -7.48 13.10 38.91
N ASN A 56 -7.21 11.87 38.50
CA ASN A 56 -7.60 11.30 37.20
C ASN A 56 -8.49 10.05 37.36
N LEU A 57 -9.30 10.02 38.43
CA LEU A 57 -10.11 8.86 38.87
C LEU A 57 -10.98 8.24 37.76
N ASN A 58 -11.52 9.05 36.85
CA ASN A 58 -12.34 8.54 35.73
C ASN A 58 -11.53 7.62 34.79
N VAL A 59 -10.29 7.99 34.49
CA VAL A 59 -9.38 7.22 33.62
C VAL A 59 -8.94 5.95 34.33
N VAL A 60 -8.57 6.06 35.61
CA VAL A 60 -8.22 4.93 36.48
C VAL A 60 -9.36 3.93 36.56
N LYS A 61 -10.59 4.39 36.84
CA LYS A 61 -11.77 3.53 36.95
C LYS A 61 -12.08 2.81 35.64
N VAL A 62 -12.15 3.53 34.51
CA VAL A 62 -12.41 2.88 33.20
C VAL A 62 -11.35 1.83 32.88
N PHE A 63 -10.10 2.06 33.26
CA PHE A 63 -9.01 1.11 33.08
C PHE A 63 -9.11 -0.11 34.03
N GLU A 64 -9.53 0.09 35.28
CA GLU A 64 -9.81 -0.99 36.24
C GLU A 64 -11.03 -1.84 35.82
N ASP A 65 -12.17 -1.21 35.53
CA ASP A 65 -13.41 -1.87 35.09
C ASP A 65 -13.17 -2.73 33.82
N THR A 66 -12.36 -2.22 32.88
CA THR A 66 -11.99 -2.97 31.66
C THR A 66 -11.10 -4.18 31.97
N ALA A 67 -10.16 -4.04 32.91
CA ALA A 67 -9.20 -5.11 33.24
C ALA A 67 -9.89 -6.36 33.82
N GLU A 68 -11.02 -6.18 34.50
CA GLU A 68 -11.82 -7.30 35.01
C GLU A 68 -12.51 -8.08 33.89
N LEU A 69 -12.93 -7.37 32.82
CA LEU A 69 -13.62 -7.96 31.67
C LEU A 69 -12.68 -8.64 30.65
N ILE A 70 -11.42 -8.22 30.52
CA ILE A 70 -10.43 -8.88 29.63
C ILE A 70 -9.75 -10.11 30.26
N LYS A 71 -10.25 -10.61 31.40
CA LYS A 71 -9.58 -11.64 32.20
C LYS A 71 -9.26 -12.90 31.38
N GLY A 72 -7.96 -13.14 31.17
CA GLY A 72 -7.43 -14.25 30.37
C GLY A 72 -7.24 -13.96 28.88
N GLN A 73 -7.78 -12.85 28.35
CA GLN A 73 -7.64 -12.42 26.94
C GLN A 73 -6.49 -11.40 26.74
N GLY A 74 -6.17 -10.63 27.78
CA GLY A 74 -5.06 -9.67 27.77
C GLY A 74 -4.54 -9.38 29.17
N THR A 75 -3.57 -8.47 29.27
CA THR A 75 -3.02 -8.00 30.55
C THR A 75 -3.10 -6.47 30.62
N MET A 76 -3.62 -5.93 31.73
CA MET A 76 -3.66 -4.49 31.98
C MET A 76 -2.84 -4.12 33.21
N VAL A 77 -2.00 -3.10 33.05
CA VAL A 77 -1.02 -2.64 34.04
C VAL A 77 -1.25 -1.16 34.31
N LEU A 78 -1.28 -0.75 35.57
CA LEU A 78 -1.34 0.65 35.97
C LEU A 78 -0.03 1.01 36.68
N THR A 79 0.58 2.13 36.30
CA THR A 79 1.90 2.54 36.77
C THR A 79 1.89 4.02 37.15
N ASP A 80 1.89 4.29 38.45
CA ASP A 80 1.98 5.65 39.00
C ASP A 80 3.43 6.18 38.88
N CYS A 81 3.63 7.08 37.93
CA CYS A 81 4.91 7.74 37.67
C CYS A 81 5.20 8.92 38.61
N SER A 82 4.20 9.37 39.38
CA SER A 82 4.37 10.39 40.42
C SER A 82 4.83 9.78 41.75
N GLY A 83 4.31 8.59 42.07
CA GLY A 83 4.64 7.76 43.24
C GLY A 83 5.81 6.79 43.03
N GLU A 84 5.65 5.55 43.51
CA GLU A 84 6.76 4.57 43.65
C GLU A 84 7.43 4.19 42.32
N ALA A 85 6.66 4.06 41.24
CA ALA A 85 7.18 3.67 39.93
C ALA A 85 7.86 4.83 39.15
N LYS A 86 8.07 6.00 39.77
CA LYS A 86 8.82 7.14 39.20
C LYS A 86 10.21 6.76 38.67
N LYS A 87 10.88 5.78 39.28
CA LYS A 87 12.16 5.22 38.79
C LYS A 87 11.98 4.36 37.53
N LEU A 88 10.88 3.62 37.42
CA LEU A 88 10.54 2.82 36.24
C LEU A 88 10.19 3.72 35.04
N CYS A 89 9.29 4.69 35.22
CA CYS A 89 8.88 5.59 34.13
C CYS A 89 10.06 6.36 33.53
N LYS A 90 10.98 6.86 34.37
CA LYS A 90 12.25 7.47 33.92
C LYS A 90 13.11 6.50 33.09
N LYS A 91 13.31 5.25 33.54
CA LYS A 91 14.07 4.24 32.78
C LYS A 91 13.41 3.86 31.45
N LEU A 92 12.07 3.85 31.40
CA LEU A 92 11.28 3.58 30.18
C LEU A 92 11.13 4.81 29.26
N LYS A 93 11.71 5.96 29.61
CA LYS A 93 11.53 7.25 28.91
C LYS A 93 10.06 7.62 28.71
N VAL A 94 9.25 7.41 29.76
CA VAL A 94 7.83 7.79 29.78
C VAL A 94 7.64 9.02 30.67
N ASN A 95 7.06 10.08 30.08
CA ASN A 95 6.63 11.28 30.77
C ASN A 95 5.11 11.45 30.54
N PRO A 96 4.24 10.99 31.46
CA PRO A 96 2.80 11.16 31.34
C PRO A 96 2.38 12.58 31.67
N ASP A 97 1.43 13.14 30.91
CA ASP A 97 0.87 14.47 31.18
C ASP A 97 -0.60 14.54 30.69
N PRO A 98 -1.60 14.39 31.59
CA PRO A 98 -1.49 13.81 32.93
C PRO A 98 -1.28 12.27 32.91
N TYR A 99 -1.57 11.61 31.79
CA TYR A 99 -1.35 10.18 31.58
C TYR A 99 -0.92 9.85 30.14
N VAL A 100 -0.34 8.66 29.93
CA VAL A 100 -0.14 8.08 28.60
C VAL A 100 -0.34 6.57 28.67
N ILE A 101 -1.16 6.02 27.77
CA ILE A 101 -1.41 4.59 27.69
C ILE A 101 -0.61 3.99 26.53
N LYS A 102 0.14 2.92 26.79
CA LYS A 102 1.02 2.25 25.82
C LYS A 102 0.66 0.78 25.68
N HIS A 103 0.59 0.31 24.44
CA HIS A 103 0.42 -1.12 24.13
C HIS A 103 1.77 -1.76 23.81
N TYR A 104 1.98 -2.94 24.37
CA TYR A 104 3.12 -3.81 24.10
C TYR A 104 2.61 -5.14 23.57
N LYS A 105 3.23 -5.63 22.50
CA LYS A 105 2.87 -6.89 21.84
C LYS A 105 4.09 -7.77 21.70
N ASP A 106 3.94 -9.05 22.04
CA ASP A 106 4.98 -10.09 21.88
C ASP A 106 6.34 -9.74 22.53
N GLY A 107 6.35 -8.85 23.53
CA GLY A 107 7.53 -8.38 24.26
C GLY A 107 8.00 -6.96 23.92
N ASP A 108 7.60 -6.41 22.77
CA ASP A 108 8.05 -5.10 22.27
C ASP A 108 6.95 -4.03 22.34
N PHE A 109 7.34 -2.75 22.24
CA PHE A 109 6.39 -1.64 22.15
C PHE A 109 5.70 -1.64 20.78
N HIS A 110 4.37 -1.70 20.76
CA HIS A 110 3.57 -1.73 19.55
C HIS A 110 3.14 -0.33 19.11
N LYS A 111 2.32 0.35 19.94
CA LYS A 111 1.88 1.73 19.72
C LYS A 111 1.38 2.37 21.02
N ASN A 112 1.22 3.68 21.02
CA ASN A 112 0.41 4.37 22.04
C ASN A 112 -1.07 4.03 21.80
N TYR A 113 -1.90 4.04 22.85
CA TYR A 113 -3.35 3.93 22.70
C TYR A 113 -3.90 5.20 22.03
N ASP A 114 -4.72 5.02 21.01
CA ASP A 114 -5.12 6.04 20.03
C ASP A 114 -6.65 6.16 19.87
N ARG A 115 -7.40 5.70 20.87
CA ARG A 115 -8.88 5.67 20.87
C ARG A 115 -9.45 6.38 22.13
N LYS A 116 -10.77 6.51 22.25
CA LYS A 116 -11.44 7.20 23.38
C LYS A 116 -11.28 6.40 24.68
N ILE A 117 -11.11 7.09 25.81
CA ILE A 117 -11.07 6.47 27.15
C ILE A 117 -12.48 5.98 27.54
N THR A 118 -12.86 4.83 27.02
CA THR A 118 -14.12 4.13 27.34
C THR A 118 -13.89 2.63 27.41
N MET A 119 -14.68 1.95 28.25
CA MET A 119 -14.57 0.50 28.44
C MET A 119 -14.75 -0.27 27.12
N SER A 120 -15.74 0.08 26.30
CA SER A 120 -15.98 -0.56 25.00
C SER A 120 -14.80 -0.37 24.03
N SER A 121 -14.23 0.84 23.95
CA SER A 121 -13.08 1.09 23.08
C SER A 121 -11.83 0.34 23.54
N MET A 122 -11.55 0.32 24.84
CA MET A 122 -10.43 -0.44 25.41
C MET A 122 -10.61 -1.96 25.23
N LEU A 123 -11.82 -2.50 25.41
CA LEU A 123 -12.12 -3.91 25.10
C LEU A 123 -11.86 -4.23 23.62
N ASN A 124 -12.36 -3.39 22.70
CA ASN A 124 -12.16 -3.58 21.26
C ASN A 124 -10.68 -3.40 20.84
N PHE A 125 -9.91 -2.59 21.57
CA PHE A 125 -8.47 -2.46 21.39
C PHE A 125 -7.71 -3.67 21.91
N MET A 126 -8.08 -4.25 23.06
CA MET A 126 -7.43 -5.45 23.57
C MET A 126 -7.73 -6.70 22.73
N ARG A 127 -8.87 -6.72 22.03
CA ARG A 127 -9.23 -7.76 21.04
C ARG A 127 -8.49 -7.59 19.72
N ASP A 128 -8.47 -6.38 19.16
CA ASP A 128 -7.69 -6.04 17.96
C ASP A 128 -6.93 -4.71 18.14
N PRO A 129 -5.67 -4.78 18.63
CA PRO A 129 -4.82 -3.61 18.81
C PRO A 129 -4.19 -3.14 17.48
N THR A 130 -4.26 -3.98 16.44
CA THR A 130 -3.78 -3.72 15.07
C THR A 130 -4.82 -3.04 14.19
N GLY A 131 -6.11 -3.21 14.50
CA GLY A 131 -7.22 -2.60 13.79
C GLY A 131 -7.27 -1.08 13.87
N ASP A 132 -7.86 -0.49 12.84
CA ASP A 132 -8.10 0.94 12.73
C ASP A 132 -8.87 1.51 13.94
N ILE A 133 -8.88 2.83 14.08
CA ILE A 133 -9.76 3.51 15.03
C ILE A 133 -11.23 3.22 14.62
N PRO A 134 -12.11 2.78 15.54
CA PRO A 134 -13.52 2.58 15.25
C PRO A 134 -14.15 3.88 14.71
N TRP A 135 -15.05 3.77 13.75
CA TRP A 135 -15.48 4.95 13.00
C TRP A 135 -16.36 5.90 13.84
N ASP A 136 -17.06 5.35 14.83
CA ASP A 136 -17.73 6.05 15.94
C ASP A 136 -16.77 6.78 16.89
N GLU A 137 -15.46 6.64 16.67
CA GLU A 137 -14.38 7.33 17.40
C GLU A 137 -13.56 8.29 16.53
N ASP A 138 -13.73 8.26 15.21
CA ASP A 138 -12.99 9.08 14.26
C ASP A 138 -13.47 10.54 14.25
N SER A 139 -12.54 11.48 14.43
CA SER A 139 -12.78 12.92 14.31
C SER A 139 -13.30 13.37 12.92
N ALA A 140 -13.03 12.60 11.86
CA ALA A 140 -13.57 12.88 10.53
C ALA A 140 -15.05 12.49 10.38
N ALA A 141 -15.60 11.64 11.25
CA ALA A 141 -16.97 11.14 11.17
C ALA A 141 -18.03 12.12 11.74
N THR A 142 -17.67 13.39 11.93
CA THR A 142 -18.62 14.42 12.41
C THR A 142 -19.86 14.50 11.53
N GLY A 143 -21.03 14.70 12.14
CA GLY A 143 -22.31 14.77 11.43
C GLY A 143 -23.04 13.43 11.21
N ILE A 144 -22.35 12.29 11.29
CA ILE A 144 -22.99 10.97 11.20
C ILE A 144 -23.58 10.58 12.56
N VAL A 145 -24.80 10.05 12.54
CA VAL A 145 -25.40 9.40 13.73
C VAL A 145 -24.89 7.96 13.82
N HIS A 146 -23.88 7.74 14.66
CA HIS A 146 -23.39 6.39 14.93
C HIS A 146 -24.36 5.62 15.83
N ILE A 147 -24.78 4.45 15.35
CA ILE A 147 -25.72 3.55 16.03
C ILE A 147 -24.89 2.42 16.67
N PRO A 148 -24.77 2.36 18.00
CA PRO A 148 -23.97 1.32 18.65
C PRO A 148 -24.68 -0.05 18.66
N ASP A 149 -26.01 -0.06 18.85
CA ASP A 149 -26.78 -1.26 19.19
C ASP A 149 -28.21 -1.29 18.58
N PRO A 150 -28.95 -2.43 18.62
CA PRO A 150 -30.28 -2.56 18.02
C PRO A 150 -31.40 -1.77 18.72
N THR A 151 -31.26 -1.48 20.02
CA THR A 151 -32.19 -0.64 20.78
C THR A 151 -31.98 0.83 20.40
N SER A 152 -30.74 1.27 20.23
CA SER A 152 -30.41 2.61 19.68
C SER A 152 -30.93 2.79 18.25
N LEU A 153 -30.83 1.77 17.39
CA LEU A 153 -31.48 1.78 16.06
C LEU A 153 -33.00 1.97 16.18
N THR A 154 -33.64 1.20 17.05
CA THR A 154 -35.09 1.25 17.25
C THR A 154 -35.55 2.58 17.85
N LYS A 155 -34.73 3.20 18.69
CA LYS A 155 -34.97 4.54 19.24
C LYS A 155 -34.83 5.63 18.17
N LEU A 156 -33.82 5.52 17.30
CA LEU A 156 -33.62 6.45 16.18
C LEU A 156 -34.81 6.42 15.22
N LEU A 157 -35.19 5.23 14.76
CA LEU A 157 -36.34 5.03 13.86
C LEU A 157 -37.69 5.50 14.46
N ARG A 158 -37.84 5.55 15.78
CA ARG A 158 -39.03 6.08 16.46
C ARG A 158 -39.00 7.60 16.69
N LYS A 159 -37.81 8.21 16.65
CA LYS A 159 -37.63 9.66 16.91
C LYS A 159 -37.60 10.45 15.61
N GLU A 160 -36.84 9.97 14.63
CA GLU A 160 -36.59 10.71 13.39
C GLU A 160 -37.63 10.29 12.34
N MET A 161 -38.65 11.13 12.14
CA MET A 161 -39.70 10.89 11.15
C MET A 161 -39.32 11.36 9.74
N GLY A 162 -38.34 12.27 9.62
CA GLY A 162 -37.85 12.79 8.33
C GLY A 162 -36.88 11.84 7.60
N PRO A 163 -36.31 12.30 6.46
CA PRO A 163 -35.41 11.50 5.63
C PRO A 163 -34.17 10.99 6.38
N LEU A 164 -34.07 9.67 6.52
CA LEU A 164 -33.00 8.97 7.24
C LEU A 164 -32.38 7.90 6.35
N MET A 165 -31.09 7.98 6.06
CA MET A 165 -30.36 6.87 5.43
C MET A 165 -29.40 6.25 6.43
N ILE A 166 -29.32 4.91 6.43
CA ILE A 166 -28.45 4.15 7.32
C ILE A 166 -27.45 3.33 6.50
N MET A 167 -26.15 3.50 6.76
CA MET A 167 -25.10 2.61 6.26
C MET A 167 -24.85 1.44 7.19
N PHE A 168 -25.07 0.23 6.68
CA PHE A 168 -24.71 -1.04 7.31
C PHE A 168 -23.32 -1.44 6.78
N TYR A 169 -22.33 -1.50 7.68
CA TYR A 169 -20.93 -1.74 7.30
C TYR A 169 -20.21 -2.72 8.24
N ALA A 170 -18.99 -3.11 7.86
CA ALA A 170 -18.05 -3.86 8.67
C ALA A 170 -16.67 -3.15 8.67
N PRO A 171 -15.86 -3.19 9.75
CA PRO A 171 -14.58 -2.46 9.80
C PRO A 171 -13.54 -2.92 8.77
N TRP A 172 -13.53 -4.21 8.43
CA TRP A 172 -12.61 -4.82 7.47
C TRP A 172 -12.98 -4.58 6.00
N CYS A 173 -14.18 -4.07 5.72
CA CYS A 173 -14.71 -3.90 4.36
C CYS A 173 -14.00 -2.75 3.61
N GLY A 174 -13.24 -3.09 2.55
CA GLY A 174 -12.48 -2.12 1.74
C GLY A 174 -13.34 -1.05 1.08
N PHE A 175 -14.45 -1.43 0.43
CA PHE A 175 -15.40 -0.48 -0.17
C PHE A 175 -16.03 0.45 0.88
N CYS A 176 -16.28 -0.06 2.08
CA CYS A 176 -16.77 0.75 3.19
C CYS A 176 -15.74 1.82 3.58
N LYS A 177 -14.45 1.45 3.69
CA LYS A 177 -13.36 2.42 3.95
C LYS A 177 -13.27 3.51 2.87
N GLN A 178 -13.58 3.19 1.62
CA GLN A 178 -13.63 4.17 0.51
C GLN A 178 -14.86 5.09 0.59
N LEU A 179 -16.03 4.58 1.00
CA LEU A 179 -17.27 5.36 1.12
C LEU A 179 -17.33 6.24 2.38
N LYS A 180 -16.65 5.86 3.47
CA LYS A 180 -16.68 6.61 4.75
C LYS A 180 -16.44 8.14 4.61
N PRO A 181 -15.43 8.63 3.87
CA PRO A 181 -15.18 10.08 3.75
C PRO A 181 -16.31 10.81 2.99
N GLU A 182 -16.77 10.24 1.87
CA GLU A 182 -17.87 10.78 1.06
C GLU A 182 -19.18 10.83 1.86
N TYR A 183 -19.46 9.78 2.64
CA TYR A 183 -20.63 9.68 3.50
C TYR A 183 -20.58 10.67 4.68
N ALA A 184 -19.41 10.88 5.28
CA ALA A 184 -19.20 11.89 6.32
C ALA A 184 -19.32 13.32 5.77
N ALA A 185 -18.80 13.58 4.56
CA ALA A 185 -18.96 14.88 3.89
C ALA A 185 -20.44 15.15 3.58
N ALA A 186 -21.17 14.16 3.07
CA ALA A 186 -22.61 14.26 2.82
C ALA A 186 -23.41 14.49 4.13
N ALA A 187 -23.05 13.79 5.21
CA ALA A 187 -23.69 13.94 6.52
C ALA A 187 -23.50 15.35 7.09
N ASN A 188 -22.35 15.98 6.83
CA ASN A 188 -22.11 17.37 7.22
C ASN A 188 -22.92 18.37 6.40
N GLU A 189 -23.09 18.15 5.10
CA GLU A 189 -23.85 19.05 4.22
C GLU A 189 -25.38 18.94 4.44
N LEU A 190 -25.88 17.77 4.85
CA LEU A 190 -27.31 17.50 5.07
C LEU A 190 -27.82 17.91 6.46
N LYS A 191 -26.95 18.42 7.34
CA LYS A 191 -27.30 18.84 8.72
C LYS A 191 -28.50 19.79 8.75
N GLY A 192 -29.56 19.36 9.43
CA GLY A 192 -30.80 20.13 9.59
C GLY A 192 -31.86 19.86 8.51
N HIS A 193 -31.55 19.10 7.46
CA HIS A 193 -32.50 18.68 6.44
C HIS A 193 -32.74 17.17 6.44
N SER A 194 -31.67 16.37 6.58
CA SER A 194 -31.73 14.91 6.57
C SER A 194 -30.72 14.30 7.54
N ILE A 195 -30.89 13.03 7.90
CA ILE A 195 -29.96 12.32 8.78
C ILE A 195 -29.26 11.20 8.02
N LEU A 196 -27.93 11.21 8.07
CA LEU A 196 -27.11 10.05 7.72
C LEU A 196 -26.64 9.35 9.00
N ALA A 197 -26.85 8.05 9.07
CA ALA A 197 -26.51 7.23 10.23
C ALA A 197 -25.70 6.00 9.82
N ALA A 198 -24.98 5.39 10.75
CA ALA A 198 -24.15 4.23 10.45
C ALA A 198 -24.15 3.20 11.58
N ILE A 199 -24.22 1.92 11.21
CA ILE A 199 -24.18 0.79 12.14
C ILE A 199 -23.13 -0.25 11.70
N ASP A 200 -22.29 -0.64 12.65
CA ASP A 200 -21.35 -1.73 12.49
C ASP A 200 -22.06 -3.06 12.77
N VAL A 201 -22.38 -3.81 11.71
CA VAL A 201 -23.04 -5.12 11.76
C VAL A 201 -22.05 -6.30 11.77
N ASN A 202 -20.76 -6.03 11.98
CA ASN A 202 -19.77 -7.04 12.33
C ASN A 202 -19.66 -7.22 13.87
N LYS A 203 -20.15 -6.25 14.66
CA LYS A 203 -20.27 -6.38 16.12
C LYS A 203 -21.30 -7.48 16.49
N PRO A 204 -21.00 -8.42 17.41
CA PRO A 204 -21.90 -9.52 17.77
C PRO A 204 -23.32 -9.07 18.15
N GLU A 205 -23.43 -7.98 18.92
CA GLU A 205 -24.68 -7.33 19.33
C GLU A 205 -25.57 -6.88 18.16
N ASN A 206 -24.98 -6.62 16.99
CA ASN A 206 -25.68 -6.13 15.80
C ASN A 206 -25.96 -7.22 14.74
N ILE A 207 -25.59 -8.48 14.98
CA ILE A 207 -25.92 -9.61 14.08
C ILE A 207 -27.43 -9.74 13.88
N ALA A 208 -28.23 -9.51 14.94
CA ALA A 208 -29.69 -9.50 14.84
C ALA A 208 -30.21 -8.44 13.85
N VAL A 209 -29.56 -7.28 13.77
CA VAL A 209 -29.90 -6.22 12.79
C VAL A 209 -29.48 -6.65 11.39
N ARG A 210 -28.29 -7.24 11.22
CA ARG A 210 -27.82 -7.78 9.94
C ARG A 210 -28.85 -8.72 9.32
N ASN A 211 -29.37 -9.64 10.12
CA ASN A 211 -30.37 -10.62 9.71
C ASN A 211 -31.73 -9.97 9.42
N LYS A 212 -32.20 -9.07 10.31
CA LYS A 212 -33.49 -8.37 10.16
C LYS A 212 -33.63 -7.60 8.85
N TYR A 213 -32.53 -7.00 8.36
CA TYR A 213 -32.52 -6.22 7.11
C TYR A 213 -31.93 -6.98 5.90
N ASN A 214 -31.62 -8.27 6.05
CA ASN A 214 -31.00 -9.15 5.05
C ASN A 214 -29.70 -8.58 4.43
N ILE A 215 -28.77 -8.11 5.26
CA ILE A 215 -27.53 -7.48 4.81
C ILE A 215 -26.49 -8.54 4.41
N THR A 216 -26.52 -8.92 3.12
CA THR A 216 -25.62 -9.91 2.53
C THR A 216 -24.24 -9.34 2.19
N GLY A 217 -24.18 -8.13 1.63
CA GLY A 217 -22.95 -7.43 1.22
C GLY A 217 -22.66 -6.14 2.02
N PHE A 218 -21.46 -5.58 1.84
CA PHE A 218 -21.02 -4.35 2.51
C PHE A 218 -20.28 -3.40 1.54
N PRO A 219 -20.49 -2.07 1.62
CA PRO A 219 -21.52 -1.40 2.41
C PRO A 219 -22.92 -1.68 1.82
N THR A 220 -23.95 -1.61 2.66
CA THR A 220 -25.35 -1.53 2.20
C THR A 220 -25.95 -0.24 2.73
N LEU A 221 -26.56 0.56 1.86
CA LEU A 221 -27.28 1.78 2.20
C LEU A 221 -28.79 1.50 2.14
N ILE A 222 -29.54 1.90 3.16
CA ILE A 222 -31.01 1.76 3.16
C ILE A 222 -31.63 3.11 3.52
N TYR A 223 -32.64 3.52 2.76
CA TYR A 223 -33.46 4.68 3.01
C TYR A 223 -34.65 4.33 3.92
N PHE A 224 -34.89 5.19 4.90
CA PHE A 224 -35.97 5.14 5.87
C PHE A 224 -36.68 6.48 5.92
N GLU A 225 -38.00 6.42 6.10
CA GLU A 225 -38.88 7.58 6.16
C GLU A 225 -40.01 7.27 7.13
N ASN A 226 -40.38 8.19 8.01
CA ASN A 226 -41.33 7.95 9.11
C ASN A 226 -41.01 6.70 9.96
N GLY A 227 -39.73 6.34 10.08
CA GLY A 227 -39.25 5.13 10.77
C GLY A 227 -39.42 3.81 10.01
N VAL A 228 -40.05 3.83 8.84
CA VAL A 228 -40.31 2.65 7.98
C VAL A 228 -39.15 2.47 6.99
N LYS A 229 -38.79 1.21 6.67
CA LYS A 229 -37.85 0.94 5.56
C LYS A 229 -38.57 1.21 4.24
N MET A 230 -38.00 2.08 3.41
CA MET A 230 -38.51 2.35 2.07
C MET A 230 -37.85 1.42 1.05
N PHE A 231 -36.56 1.63 0.77
CA PHE A 231 -35.80 0.84 -0.20
C PHE A 231 -34.29 0.83 0.10
N ASN A 232 -33.55 -0.09 -0.52
CA ASN A 232 -32.09 -0.04 -0.54
C ASN A 232 -31.64 1.08 -1.50
N TYR A 233 -30.65 1.88 -1.14
CA TYR A 233 -30.10 2.92 -2.02
C TYR A 233 -28.99 2.34 -2.89
N GLU A 234 -29.13 2.47 -4.21
CA GLU A 234 -28.21 1.94 -5.22
C GLU A 234 -27.66 3.03 -6.16
N GLY A 235 -27.74 4.30 -5.72
CA GLY A 235 -27.22 5.46 -6.45
C GLY A 235 -25.69 5.66 -6.33
N GLU A 236 -25.21 6.84 -6.70
CA GLU A 236 -23.77 7.14 -6.67
C GLU A 236 -23.20 7.19 -5.24
N ASN A 237 -22.20 6.33 -4.99
CA ASN A 237 -21.40 6.28 -3.76
C ASN A 237 -20.39 7.44 -3.64
N LYS A 238 -20.86 8.68 -3.85
CA LYS A 238 -20.11 9.95 -3.72
C LYS A 238 -20.94 10.98 -2.95
N LYS A 239 -20.29 11.98 -2.36
CA LYS A 239 -20.94 13.07 -1.62
C LYS A 239 -22.13 13.65 -2.36
N ASP A 240 -21.95 14.11 -3.59
CA ASP A 240 -22.98 14.83 -4.34
C ASP A 240 -24.19 13.95 -4.70
N GLY A 241 -23.98 12.67 -5.01
CA GLY A 241 -25.05 11.71 -5.31
C GLY A 241 -25.87 11.32 -4.07
N LEU A 242 -25.22 11.20 -2.91
CA LEU A 242 -25.88 11.01 -1.61
C LEU A 242 -26.68 12.27 -1.22
N VAL A 243 -26.07 13.44 -1.36
CA VAL A 243 -26.68 14.74 -1.02
C VAL A 243 -27.88 15.05 -1.91
N ALA A 244 -27.78 14.84 -3.23
CA ALA A 244 -28.88 15.11 -4.16
C ALA A 244 -30.10 14.23 -3.86
N PHE A 245 -29.87 12.94 -3.59
CA PHE A 245 -30.93 12.02 -3.19
C PHE A 245 -31.59 12.41 -1.86
N MET A 246 -30.81 12.70 -0.82
CA MET A 246 -31.38 13.03 0.50
C MET A 246 -32.11 14.39 0.52
N LYS A 247 -31.74 15.34 -0.36
CA LYS A 247 -32.45 16.62 -0.57
C LYS A 247 -33.75 16.47 -1.37
N ASN A 248 -33.92 15.40 -2.14
CA ASN A 248 -35.16 15.08 -2.84
C ASN A 248 -35.30 13.55 -2.97
N PRO A 249 -35.82 12.84 -1.94
CA PRO A 249 -35.97 11.39 -1.93
C PRO A 249 -37.16 10.90 -2.78
N SER A 250 -37.43 11.58 -3.91
CA SER A 250 -38.35 11.09 -4.94
C SER A 250 -37.87 9.75 -5.50
N SER A 251 -38.82 8.91 -5.92
CA SER A 251 -38.64 7.48 -6.17
C SER A 251 -37.44 7.12 -7.05
N ILE A 252 -36.49 6.40 -6.44
CA ILE A 252 -35.41 5.61 -7.06
C ILE A 252 -34.54 6.42 -8.07
N PRO A 253 -33.27 6.73 -7.75
CA PRO A 253 -32.29 6.99 -8.81
C PRO A 253 -32.08 5.68 -9.57
N ILE A 254 -32.88 5.44 -10.61
CA ILE A 254 -32.77 4.27 -11.47
C ILE A 254 -31.42 4.39 -12.16
N LYS A 255 -30.41 3.71 -11.62
CA LYS A 255 -29.23 3.32 -12.38
C LYS A 255 -29.79 2.68 -13.66
N PRO A 256 -29.51 3.22 -14.86
CA PRO A 256 -30.13 2.75 -16.09
C PRO A 256 -29.94 1.24 -16.15
N VAL A 257 -31.06 0.51 -16.29
CA VAL A 257 -31.10 -0.95 -16.13
C VAL A 257 -29.98 -1.50 -16.98
N GLU A 258 -29.01 -2.15 -16.31
CA GLU A 258 -27.79 -2.61 -16.95
C GLU A 258 -28.17 -3.83 -17.78
N VAL A 259 -28.67 -3.55 -19.00
CA VAL A 259 -29.27 -4.49 -19.97
C VAL A 259 -28.55 -5.81 -19.89
N GLU A 260 -29.30 -6.90 -19.65
CA GLU A 260 -28.65 -8.18 -19.39
C GLU A 260 -27.74 -8.52 -20.57
N TRP A 261 -26.63 -9.21 -20.33
CA TRP A 261 -25.66 -9.42 -21.41
C TRP A 261 -26.30 -10.20 -22.58
N SER A 262 -27.21 -11.11 -22.26
CA SER A 262 -28.12 -11.83 -23.16
C SER A 262 -29.14 -10.97 -23.93
N GLU A 263 -29.39 -9.74 -23.51
CA GLU A 263 -30.30 -8.78 -24.15
C GLU A 263 -29.54 -7.68 -24.93
N SER A 264 -28.24 -7.51 -24.69
CA SER A 264 -27.41 -6.53 -25.41
C SER A 264 -26.95 -7.03 -26.78
N GLU A 265 -27.12 -6.23 -27.84
CA GLU A 265 -26.67 -6.56 -29.20
C GLU A 265 -25.14 -6.78 -29.25
N ASN A 266 -24.71 -8.04 -29.32
CA ASN A 266 -23.31 -8.42 -29.38
C ASN A 266 -23.15 -9.82 -30.04
N ASP A 267 -21.92 -10.21 -30.35
CA ASP A 267 -21.61 -11.45 -31.10
C ASP A 267 -21.32 -12.68 -30.21
N VAL A 268 -21.60 -12.61 -28.89
CA VAL A 268 -21.43 -13.72 -27.94
C VAL A 268 -22.74 -14.50 -27.80
N GLU A 269 -22.67 -15.83 -27.91
CA GLU A 269 -23.83 -16.69 -27.76
C GLU A 269 -24.19 -16.94 -26.29
N HIS A 270 -25.44 -16.65 -25.90
CA HIS A 270 -25.86 -16.74 -24.51
C HIS A 270 -26.53 -18.09 -24.18
N LEU A 271 -25.88 -18.87 -23.33
CA LEU A 271 -26.27 -20.25 -23.01
C LEU A 271 -27.06 -20.35 -21.70
N THR A 272 -27.98 -21.32 -21.68
CA THR A 272 -28.82 -21.68 -20.54
C THR A 272 -28.61 -23.15 -20.17
N ASP A 273 -29.08 -23.56 -18.98
CA ASP A 273 -29.16 -24.96 -18.51
C ASP A 273 -29.97 -25.89 -19.45
N LYS A 274 -30.65 -25.33 -20.46
CA LYS A 274 -31.34 -26.04 -21.55
C LYS A 274 -30.53 -26.06 -22.85
N THR A 275 -30.01 -24.92 -23.32
CA THR A 275 -29.35 -24.80 -24.63
C THR A 275 -27.88 -25.20 -24.63
N PHE A 276 -27.22 -25.21 -23.47
CA PHE A 276 -25.79 -25.44 -23.35
C PHE A 276 -25.34 -26.77 -24.01
N GLU A 277 -26.01 -27.88 -23.70
CA GLU A 277 -25.60 -29.19 -24.23
C GLU A 277 -25.75 -29.31 -25.75
N GLU A 278 -26.77 -28.69 -26.33
CA GLU A 278 -27.02 -28.74 -27.78
C GLU A 278 -26.04 -27.85 -28.54
N THR A 279 -25.80 -26.63 -28.03
CA THR A 279 -24.84 -25.69 -28.62
C THR A 279 -23.42 -26.24 -28.56
N VAL A 280 -23.02 -26.81 -27.42
CA VAL A 280 -21.67 -27.35 -27.22
C VAL A 280 -21.41 -28.60 -28.09
N LYS A 281 -22.42 -29.45 -28.32
CA LYS A 281 -22.30 -30.64 -29.20
C LYS A 281 -22.37 -30.31 -30.69
N SER A 282 -23.10 -29.26 -31.09
CA SER A 282 -23.15 -28.80 -32.48
C SER A 282 -21.95 -27.93 -32.88
N SER A 283 -21.28 -27.31 -31.90
CA SER A 283 -20.06 -26.53 -32.10
C SER A 283 -18.83 -27.42 -32.23
N LYS A 284 -18.03 -27.21 -33.30
CA LYS A 284 -16.70 -27.83 -33.40
C LYS A 284 -15.73 -27.29 -32.34
N SER A 285 -15.83 -26.00 -32.03
CA SER A 285 -14.93 -25.27 -31.14
C SER A 285 -15.74 -24.18 -30.44
N ILE A 286 -15.79 -24.19 -29.11
CA ILE A 286 -16.57 -23.20 -28.34
C ILE A 286 -15.90 -22.88 -27.00
N LEU A 287 -15.80 -21.58 -26.70
CA LEU A 287 -15.33 -21.08 -25.41
C LEU A 287 -16.53 -20.52 -24.64
N VAL A 288 -16.77 -21.03 -23.43
CA VAL A 288 -17.88 -20.57 -22.59
C VAL A 288 -17.36 -19.80 -21.38
N MET A 289 -17.75 -18.53 -21.25
CA MET A 289 -17.49 -17.68 -20.08
C MET A 289 -18.62 -17.82 -19.06
N PHE A 290 -18.33 -18.53 -17.98
CA PHE A 290 -19.18 -18.61 -16.80
C PHE A 290 -18.99 -17.35 -15.96
N TYR A 291 -20.01 -16.50 -15.90
CA TYR A 291 -19.95 -15.17 -15.30
C TYR A 291 -21.00 -14.96 -14.21
N ALA A 292 -20.90 -13.83 -13.51
CA ALA A 292 -21.91 -13.33 -12.59
C ALA A 292 -22.12 -11.82 -12.83
N PRO A 293 -23.35 -11.29 -12.97
CA PRO A 293 -23.61 -9.89 -13.34
C PRO A 293 -22.97 -8.85 -12.40
N TRP A 294 -22.84 -9.18 -11.11
CA TRP A 294 -22.23 -8.33 -10.08
C TRP A 294 -20.69 -8.43 -10.00
N CYS A 295 -20.06 -9.40 -10.68
CA CYS A 295 -18.63 -9.62 -10.54
C CYS A 295 -17.80 -8.60 -11.35
N GLY A 296 -17.05 -7.74 -10.65
CA GLY A 296 -16.18 -6.74 -11.26
C GLY A 296 -15.06 -7.29 -12.15
N HIS A 297 -14.68 -8.57 -12.02
CA HIS A 297 -13.78 -9.23 -12.97
C HIS A 297 -14.49 -9.60 -14.27
N CYS A 298 -15.76 -10.03 -14.20
CA CYS A 298 -16.57 -10.31 -15.38
C CYS A 298 -16.83 -9.01 -16.17
N LYS A 299 -17.22 -7.93 -15.50
CA LYS A 299 -17.44 -6.61 -16.12
C LYS A 299 -16.21 -6.04 -16.84
N ARG A 300 -14.99 -6.37 -16.41
CA ARG A 300 -13.74 -5.96 -17.10
C ARG A 300 -13.38 -6.85 -18.28
N LEU A 301 -13.76 -8.14 -18.24
CA LEU A 301 -13.49 -9.08 -19.34
C LEU A 301 -14.52 -8.97 -20.48
N LYS A 302 -15.80 -8.72 -20.16
CA LYS A 302 -16.91 -8.57 -21.12
C LYS A 302 -16.51 -7.81 -22.41
N PRO A 303 -16.00 -6.57 -22.37
CA PRO A 303 -15.66 -5.81 -23.58
C PRO A 303 -14.47 -6.37 -24.37
N GLU A 304 -13.59 -7.17 -23.78
CA GLU A 304 -12.50 -7.85 -24.51
C GLU A 304 -13.00 -9.16 -25.14
N TYR A 305 -13.95 -9.83 -24.48
CA TYR A 305 -14.61 -11.05 -24.95
C TYR A 305 -15.53 -10.78 -26.15
N GLU A 306 -16.32 -9.69 -26.09
CA GLU A 306 -17.20 -9.24 -27.17
C GLU A 306 -16.42 -8.88 -28.44
N LYS A 307 -15.31 -8.13 -28.33
CA LYS A 307 -14.42 -7.81 -29.46
C LYS A 307 -13.79 -9.06 -30.09
N ALA A 308 -13.45 -10.05 -29.28
CA ALA A 308 -12.88 -11.31 -29.77
C ALA A 308 -13.94 -12.12 -30.55
N ALA A 309 -15.19 -12.15 -30.06
CA ALA A 309 -16.32 -12.75 -30.78
C ALA A 309 -16.59 -12.04 -32.12
N GLU A 310 -16.68 -10.71 -32.12
CA GLU A 310 -16.87 -9.88 -33.31
C GLU A 310 -15.78 -10.14 -34.37
N LYS A 311 -14.52 -10.28 -33.92
CA LYS A 311 -13.39 -10.59 -34.81
C LYS A 311 -13.40 -12.02 -35.34
N LEU A 312 -13.85 -13.01 -34.57
CA LEU A 312 -14.04 -14.39 -35.03
C LEU A 312 -15.15 -14.49 -36.11
N LYS A 313 -16.26 -13.76 -35.90
CA LYS A 313 -17.36 -13.66 -36.86
C LYS A 313 -16.92 -12.97 -38.16
N LYS A 314 -16.16 -11.87 -38.06
CA LYS A 314 -15.59 -11.14 -39.22
C LYS A 314 -14.66 -11.99 -40.08
N ILE A 315 -13.88 -12.92 -39.50
CA ILE A 315 -13.04 -13.85 -40.27
C ILE A 315 -13.77 -15.14 -40.71
N LYS A 316 -15.08 -15.25 -40.46
CA LYS A 316 -15.90 -16.45 -40.72
C LYS A 316 -15.35 -17.72 -40.06
N SER A 317 -14.84 -17.61 -38.83
CA SER A 317 -14.43 -18.77 -38.04
C SER A 317 -15.64 -19.65 -37.69
N THR A 318 -15.43 -20.96 -37.56
CA THR A 318 -16.42 -21.90 -36.99
C THR A 318 -16.30 -22.02 -35.46
N ALA A 319 -15.48 -21.18 -34.82
CA ALA A 319 -15.26 -21.19 -33.38
C ALA A 319 -16.16 -20.15 -32.69
N ILE A 320 -16.98 -20.60 -31.73
CA ILE A 320 -18.01 -19.80 -31.06
C ILE A 320 -17.50 -19.24 -29.72
N MET A 321 -17.77 -17.96 -29.47
CA MET A 321 -17.60 -17.34 -28.17
C MET A 321 -18.97 -17.29 -27.49
N ALA A 322 -19.08 -17.89 -26.30
CA ALA A 322 -20.33 -18.02 -25.58
C ALA A 322 -20.22 -17.58 -24.12
N ALA A 323 -21.34 -17.27 -23.48
CA ALA A 323 -21.40 -16.82 -22.09
C ALA A 323 -22.64 -17.38 -21.36
N LEU A 324 -22.49 -17.72 -20.08
CA LEU A 324 -23.53 -18.32 -19.25
C LEU A 324 -23.54 -17.65 -17.86
N ASP A 325 -24.70 -17.15 -17.43
CA ASP A 325 -24.87 -16.56 -16.09
C ASP A 325 -24.94 -17.68 -15.06
N ALA A 326 -23.80 -17.98 -14.44
CA ALA A 326 -23.64 -19.04 -13.46
C ALA A 326 -24.30 -18.74 -12.11
N THR A 327 -24.99 -17.59 -11.97
CA THR A 327 -25.86 -17.27 -10.84
C THR A 327 -27.33 -17.65 -11.10
N LYS A 328 -27.74 -17.78 -12.36
CA LYS A 328 -29.05 -18.29 -12.79
C LYS A 328 -28.98 -19.78 -13.15
N GLU A 329 -28.06 -20.11 -14.05
CA GLU A 329 -27.91 -21.42 -14.70
C GLU A 329 -27.04 -22.35 -13.84
N THR A 330 -27.54 -22.63 -12.63
CA THR A 330 -26.76 -23.28 -11.57
C THR A 330 -26.58 -24.78 -11.76
N LYS A 331 -27.31 -25.46 -12.66
CA LYS A 331 -27.09 -26.89 -12.97
C LYS A 331 -25.76 -27.04 -13.71
N THR A 332 -25.58 -26.32 -14.81
CA THR A 332 -24.38 -26.35 -15.66
C THR A 332 -23.16 -25.83 -14.90
N ALA A 333 -23.33 -24.74 -14.14
CA ALA A 333 -22.25 -24.20 -13.31
C ALA A 333 -21.72 -25.23 -12.28
N LYS A 334 -22.59 -26.04 -11.67
CA LYS A 334 -22.20 -27.12 -10.76
C LYS A 334 -21.57 -28.30 -11.50
N GLN A 335 -22.15 -28.71 -12.63
CA GLN A 335 -21.65 -29.81 -13.47
C GLN A 335 -20.18 -29.60 -13.88
N PHE A 336 -19.79 -28.35 -14.19
CA PHE A 336 -18.42 -28.00 -14.55
C PHE A 336 -17.58 -27.43 -13.39
N ASN A 337 -18.03 -27.61 -12.14
CA ASN A 337 -17.31 -27.25 -10.91
C ASN A 337 -16.86 -25.77 -10.85
N VAL A 338 -17.75 -24.84 -11.24
CA VAL A 338 -17.45 -23.40 -11.31
C VAL A 338 -17.55 -22.77 -9.91
N ASN A 339 -16.41 -22.65 -9.25
CA ASN A 339 -16.29 -22.11 -7.88
C ASN A 339 -15.87 -20.62 -7.83
N GLY A 340 -15.78 -19.93 -8.97
CA GLY A 340 -15.37 -18.53 -9.04
C GLY A 340 -15.62 -17.89 -10.40
N TYR A 341 -15.63 -16.56 -10.46
CA TYR A 341 -16.05 -15.81 -11.64
C TYR A 341 -15.06 -14.70 -12.07
N PRO A 342 -14.79 -14.53 -13.37
CA PRO A 342 -15.20 -15.39 -14.48
C PRO A 342 -14.28 -16.61 -14.62
N THR A 343 -14.90 -17.78 -14.81
CA THR A 343 -14.24 -19.02 -15.26
C THR A 343 -14.54 -19.18 -16.75
N MET A 344 -13.55 -19.48 -17.59
CA MET A 344 -13.79 -19.82 -18.99
C MET A 344 -13.39 -21.26 -19.24
N LYS A 345 -14.19 -21.99 -20.03
CA LYS A 345 -13.97 -23.39 -20.36
C LYS A 345 -14.07 -23.60 -21.87
N TYR A 346 -13.07 -24.27 -22.43
CA TYR A 346 -13.01 -24.61 -23.84
C TYR A 346 -13.56 -26.02 -24.07
N PHE A 347 -14.39 -26.15 -25.10
CA PHE A 347 -14.98 -27.41 -25.54
C PHE A 347 -14.74 -27.59 -27.04
N GLU A 348 -14.58 -28.85 -27.44
CA GLU A 348 -14.30 -29.25 -28.82
C GLU A 348 -15.16 -30.47 -29.17
N ASN A 349 -15.97 -30.34 -30.23
CA ASN A 349 -16.93 -31.35 -30.70
C ASN A 349 -17.87 -31.94 -29.62
N GLY A 350 -18.24 -31.15 -28.61
CA GLY A 350 -19.06 -31.57 -27.47
C GLY A 350 -18.30 -31.83 -26.16
N ASP A 351 -17.02 -32.16 -26.23
CA ASP A 351 -16.23 -32.57 -25.06
C ASP A 351 -15.49 -31.39 -24.41
N PHE A 352 -15.46 -31.36 -23.07
CA PHE A 352 -14.65 -30.41 -22.30
C PHE A 352 -13.16 -30.74 -22.44
N GLN A 353 -12.36 -29.73 -22.81
CA GLN A 353 -10.92 -29.88 -23.01
C GLN A 353 -10.13 -29.20 -21.87
N TYR A 354 -10.22 -27.88 -21.74
CA TYR A 354 -9.33 -27.10 -20.86
C TYR A 354 -10.04 -25.89 -20.20
N ASP A 355 -9.54 -25.50 -19.04
CA ASP A 355 -9.83 -24.20 -18.43
C ASP A 355 -8.97 -23.10 -19.06
N VAL A 356 -9.57 -21.94 -19.32
CA VAL A 356 -8.96 -20.81 -20.01
C VAL A 356 -8.93 -19.59 -19.10
N ASN A 357 -7.80 -18.87 -19.08
CA ASN A 357 -7.55 -17.77 -18.14
C ASN A 357 -7.06 -16.46 -18.81
N PHE A 358 -7.09 -16.40 -20.15
CA PHE A 358 -6.74 -15.21 -20.93
C PHE A 358 -7.60 -14.00 -20.56
N ARG A 359 -7.04 -12.79 -20.66
CA ARG A 359 -7.69 -11.56 -20.20
C ARG A 359 -7.71 -10.44 -21.25
N GLU A 360 -6.96 -10.57 -22.34
CA GLU A 360 -6.94 -9.62 -23.44
C GLU A 360 -7.60 -10.21 -24.71
N GLU A 361 -8.28 -9.37 -25.49
CA GLU A 361 -8.94 -9.77 -26.76
C GLU A 361 -7.99 -10.57 -27.67
N LYS A 362 -6.73 -10.12 -27.79
CA LYS A 362 -5.73 -10.73 -28.68
C LYS A 362 -5.37 -12.16 -28.28
N GLU A 363 -5.33 -12.46 -26.98
CA GLU A 363 -5.07 -13.81 -26.48
C GLU A 363 -6.24 -14.75 -26.81
N LEU A 364 -7.46 -14.32 -26.50
CA LEU A 364 -8.70 -15.04 -26.80
C LEU A 364 -8.84 -15.33 -28.30
N LEU A 365 -8.62 -14.31 -29.13
CA LEU A 365 -8.70 -14.41 -30.60
C LEU A 365 -7.61 -15.30 -31.20
N ASN A 366 -6.43 -15.39 -30.59
CA ASN A 366 -5.37 -16.29 -31.04
C ASN A 366 -5.68 -17.74 -30.66
N PHE A 367 -6.10 -17.97 -29.41
CA PHE A 367 -6.51 -19.29 -28.94
C PHE A 367 -7.67 -19.86 -29.78
N MET A 368 -8.70 -19.07 -30.07
CA MET A 368 -9.86 -19.49 -30.87
C MET A 368 -9.60 -19.60 -32.39
N LYS A 369 -8.36 -19.39 -32.85
CA LYS A 369 -7.92 -19.70 -34.22
C LYS A 369 -7.08 -20.98 -34.30
N ASP A 370 -6.38 -21.30 -33.22
CA ASP A 370 -5.42 -22.40 -33.12
C ASP A 370 -5.49 -22.95 -31.67
N PRO A 371 -6.58 -23.68 -31.31
CA PRO A 371 -6.92 -24.04 -29.93
C PRO A 371 -6.06 -25.19 -29.40
N LYS A 372 -4.74 -24.98 -29.41
CA LYS A 372 -3.77 -25.84 -28.76
C LYS A 372 -3.92 -25.75 -27.24
N MET A 373 -3.67 -26.86 -26.56
CA MET A 373 -3.61 -26.93 -25.09
C MET A 373 -2.82 -25.73 -24.55
N PRO A 374 -3.41 -24.88 -23.68
CA PRO A 374 -2.65 -23.81 -23.06
C PRO A 374 -1.49 -24.46 -22.31
N LEU A 375 -0.26 -24.06 -22.62
CA LEU A 375 0.94 -24.73 -22.11
C LEU A 375 0.80 -24.93 -20.59
N PRO A 376 1.02 -26.15 -20.07
CA PRO A 376 0.87 -26.39 -18.64
C PRO A 376 1.73 -25.37 -17.88
N PRO A 377 1.24 -24.84 -16.74
CA PRO A 377 2.00 -23.86 -15.97
C PRO A 377 3.40 -24.43 -15.76
N PRO A 378 4.46 -23.67 -16.11
CA PRO A 378 5.80 -24.24 -16.24
C PRO A 378 6.16 -24.99 -14.96
N PRO A 379 6.67 -26.23 -15.07
CA PRO A 379 6.91 -27.08 -13.91
C PRO A 379 7.72 -26.28 -12.89
N PRO A 380 7.37 -26.34 -11.59
CA PRO A 380 7.88 -25.40 -10.60
C PRO A 380 9.38 -25.20 -10.76
N GLU A 381 9.77 -23.97 -11.14
CA GLU A 381 11.17 -23.59 -11.30
C GLU A 381 11.93 -24.06 -10.07
N LYS A 382 13.04 -24.80 -10.29
CA LYS A 382 13.84 -25.34 -9.19
C LYS A 382 14.10 -24.22 -8.18
N PRO A 383 14.00 -24.49 -6.87
CA PRO A 383 14.39 -23.51 -5.86
C PRO A 383 15.78 -22.98 -6.21
N TRP A 384 15.96 -21.65 -6.22
CA TRP A 384 17.23 -21.04 -6.63
C TRP A 384 18.43 -21.54 -5.80
N ALA A 385 18.18 -22.00 -4.56
CA ALA A 385 19.15 -22.69 -3.71
C ALA A 385 19.62 -24.08 -4.21
N GLU A 386 19.02 -24.62 -5.27
CA GLU A 386 19.38 -25.88 -5.95
C GLU A 386 20.02 -25.63 -7.34
N GLU A 387 20.36 -24.38 -7.66
CA GLU A 387 21.06 -24.00 -8.89
C GLU A 387 22.51 -23.60 -8.59
N ASP A 388 23.45 -24.21 -9.31
CA ASP A 388 24.88 -23.92 -9.18
C ASP A 388 25.17 -22.45 -9.48
N SER A 389 25.55 -21.70 -8.44
CA SER A 389 25.85 -20.26 -8.52
C SER A 389 26.65 -19.78 -7.31
N GLU A 390 27.41 -18.68 -7.46
CA GLU A 390 28.17 -18.08 -6.36
C GLU A 390 27.29 -17.29 -5.35
N VAL A 391 25.97 -17.33 -5.53
CA VAL A 391 24.99 -16.69 -4.65
C VAL A 391 24.73 -17.58 -3.44
N ASN A 392 25.20 -17.15 -2.28
CA ASN A 392 25.10 -17.93 -1.05
C ASN A 392 23.67 -17.87 -0.48
N HIS A 393 22.91 -18.97 -0.51
CA HIS A 393 21.56 -19.03 0.06
C HIS A 393 21.59 -19.16 1.59
N LEU A 394 20.98 -18.20 2.29
CA LEU A 394 21.06 -18.07 3.75
C LEU A 394 19.75 -18.39 4.46
N THR A 395 19.84 -19.17 5.54
CA THR A 395 18.73 -19.52 6.45
C THR A 395 18.79 -18.71 7.74
N VAL A 396 17.76 -18.80 8.59
CA VAL A 396 17.76 -18.22 9.96
C VAL A 396 19.05 -18.54 10.72
N GLU A 397 19.59 -19.75 10.55
CA GLU A 397 20.78 -20.26 11.22
C GLU A 397 22.08 -19.80 10.57
N THR A 398 22.20 -19.89 9.23
CA THR A 398 23.45 -19.59 8.52
C THR A 398 23.69 -18.09 8.30
N PHE A 399 22.64 -17.26 8.31
CA PHE A 399 22.72 -15.83 8.01
C PHE A 399 23.73 -15.07 8.90
N LYS A 400 23.61 -15.19 10.23
CA LYS A 400 24.50 -14.47 11.17
C LYS A 400 25.95 -15.01 11.15
N PRO A 401 26.21 -16.33 11.12
CA PRO A 401 27.54 -16.89 10.89
C PRO A 401 28.19 -16.47 9.56
N PHE A 402 27.43 -16.40 8.46
CA PHE A 402 27.94 -15.97 7.15
C PHE A 402 28.42 -14.51 7.18
N LEU A 403 27.58 -13.59 7.67
CA LEU A 403 27.93 -12.18 7.79
C LEU A 403 29.11 -11.90 8.73
N ARG A 404 29.42 -12.82 9.66
CA ARG A 404 30.63 -12.72 10.51
C ARG A 404 31.93 -13.07 9.77
N LYS A 405 31.85 -13.84 8.67
CA LYS A 405 33.01 -14.29 7.89
C LYS A 405 33.36 -13.36 6.73
N ARG A 406 32.39 -12.63 6.17
CA ARG A 406 32.57 -11.72 5.04
C ARG A 406 32.54 -10.27 5.52
N LYS A 407 33.40 -9.40 4.95
CA LYS A 407 33.47 -7.98 5.38
C LYS A 407 32.29 -7.18 4.85
N HIS A 408 31.94 -7.43 3.59
CA HIS A 408 30.86 -6.77 2.87
C HIS A 408 30.05 -7.83 2.13
N ALA A 409 28.76 -7.94 2.43
CA ALA A 409 27.87 -8.92 1.79
C ALA A 409 26.61 -8.24 1.27
N ILE A 410 26.34 -8.36 -0.03
CA ILE A 410 25.06 -7.96 -0.60
C ILE A 410 24.08 -9.13 -0.49
N VAL A 411 22.85 -8.85 -0.03
CA VAL A 411 21.82 -9.85 0.24
C VAL A 411 20.51 -9.46 -0.45
N MET A 412 20.02 -10.36 -1.30
CA MET A 412 18.74 -10.23 -1.99
C MET A 412 17.65 -11.00 -1.23
N PHE A 413 16.74 -10.25 -0.61
CA PHE A 413 15.52 -10.79 0.02
C PHE A 413 14.43 -10.93 -1.04
N TYR A 414 14.07 -12.17 -1.37
CA TYR A 414 13.21 -12.50 -2.51
C TYR A 414 12.04 -13.40 -2.11
N ALA A 415 11.15 -13.65 -3.07
CA ALA A 415 10.13 -14.68 -3.03
C ALA A 415 10.04 -15.32 -4.43
N PRO A 416 9.96 -16.67 -4.58
CA PRO A 416 10.05 -17.33 -5.88
C PRO A 416 8.98 -16.89 -6.89
N TRP A 417 7.76 -16.59 -6.42
CA TRP A 417 6.64 -16.14 -7.25
C TRP A 417 6.74 -14.68 -7.71
N CYS A 418 7.71 -13.89 -7.23
CA CYS A 418 7.78 -12.47 -7.56
C CYS A 418 8.49 -12.23 -8.89
N GLY A 419 7.77 -11.74 -9.90
CA GLY A 419 8.32 -11.44 -11.23
C GLY A 419 9.47 -10.42 -11.25
N HIS A 420 9.52 -9.50 -10.28
CA HIS A 420 10.68 -8.59 -10.12
C HIS A 420 11.93 -9.30 -9.59
N CYS A 421 11.76 -10.36 -8.79
CA CYS A 421 12.88 -11.21 -8.35
C CYS A 421 13.38 -12.05 -9.51
N LYS A 422 12.47 -12.69 -10.26
CA LYS A 422 12.84 -13.52 -11.43
C LYS A 422 13.65 -12.74 -12.47
N LYS A 423 13.32 -11.46 -12.71
CA LYS A 423 14.09 -10.59 -13.60
C LYS A 423 15.45 -10.18 -13.04
N ALA A 424 15.59 -10.00 -11.73
CA ALA A 424 16.85 -9.60 -11.10
C ALA A 424 17.80 -10.78 -10.83
N LYS A 425 17.27 -12.01 -10.71
CA LYS A 425 18.02 -13.25 -10.46
C LYS A 425 19.22 -13.46 -11.39
N PRO A 426 19.08 -13.50 -12.74
CA PRO A 426 20.22 -13.78 -13.62
C PRO A 426 21.29 -12.67 -13.54
N GLU A 427 20.87 -11.41 -13.53
CA GLU A 427 21.74 -10.23 -13.38
C GLU A 427 22.53 -10.26 -12.05
N TYR A 428 21.90 -10.74 -10.98
CA TYR A 428 22.50 -10.84 -9.64
C TYR A 428 23.41 -12.06 -9.50
N THR A 429 23.11 -13.17 -10.18
CA THR A 429 24.01 -14.34 -10.27
C THR A 429 25.27 -14.01 -11.07
N ALA A 430 25.15 -13.44 -12.27
CA ALA A 430 26.32 -13.02 -13.06
C ALA A 430 27.19 -12.01 -12.30
N ALA A 431 26.57 -11.08 -11.56
CA ALA A 431 27.29 -10.16 -10.68
C ALA A 431 27.97 -10.87 -9.48
N ALA A 432 27.45 -11.99 -8.98
CA ALA A 432 28.09 -12.78 -7.94
C ALA A 432 29.34 -13.50 -8.45
N ASP A 433 29.24 -14.13 -9.62
CA ASP A 433 30.32 -14.87 -10.26
C ASP A 433 31.55 -13.98 -10.53
N ALA A 434 31.31 -12.68 -10.80
CA ALA A 434 32.34 -11.65 -10.95
C ALA A 434 33.13 -11.30 -9.66
N PHE A 435 32.69 -11.74 -8.48
CA PHE A 435 33.39 -11.58 -7.19
C PHE A 435 33.75 -12.90 -6.48
N LYS A 436 33.62 -14.05 -7.14
CA LYS A 436 33.91 -15.37 -6.52
C LYS A 436 35.29 -15.44 -5.84
N ASP A 437 36.29 -14.79 -6.43
CA ASP A 437 37.67 -14.76 -5.96
C ASP A 437 37.93 -13.64 -4.90
N ASP A 438 36.98 -12.74 -4.64
CA ASP A 438 37.12 -11.68 -3.63
C ASP A 438 36.76 -12.19 -2.22
N SER A 439 37.79 -12.38 -1.40
CA SER A 439 37.64 -12.74 0.02
C SER A 439 36.78 -11.77 0.86
N LYS A 440 36.71 -10.48 0.49
CA LYS A 440 36.04 -9.42 1.29
C LYS A 440 34.56 -9.26 0.94
N VAL A 441 34.24 -9.37 -0.34
CA VAL A 441 32.89 -9.25 -0.92
C VAL A 441 32.21 -10.63 -0.89
N ALA A 442 30.88 -10.65 -0.84
CA ALA A 442 30.08 -11.84 -1.14
C ALA A 442 28.67 -11.46 -1.58
N PHE A 443 28.07 -12.32 -2.40
CA PHE A 443 26.66 -12.23 -2.81
C PHE A 443 25.88 -13.34 -2.12
N ALA A 444 24.67 -13.01 -1.67
CA ALA A 444 23.80 -13.92 -0.96
C ALA A 444 22.32 -13.66 -1.26
N ALA A 445 21.48 -14.65 -0.98
CA ALA A 445 20.03 -14.57 -1.16
C ALA A 445 19.27 -15.19 0.03
N VAL A 446 18.07 -14.68 0.30
CA VAL A 446 17.17 -15.18 1.35
C VAL A 446 15.75 -15.30 0.78
N ASP A 447 15.21 -16.51 0.80
CA ASP A 447 13.82 -16.75 0.45
C ASP A 447 12.91 -16.39 1.62
N CYS A 448 12.17 -15.29 1.49
CA CYS A 448 11.26 -14.81 2.53
C CYS A 448 9.97 -15.61 2.65
N THR A 449 9.70 -16.56 1.74
CA THR A 449 8.56 -17.48 1.88
C THR A 449 8.84 -18.63 2.85
N THR A 450 10.12 -18.97 3.06
CA THR A 450 10.55 -19.98 4.06
C THR A 450 11.26 -19.35 5.26
N GLN A 451 12.08 -18.32 5.05
CA GLN A 451 12.93 -17.67 6.06
C GLN A 451 12.30 -16.38 6.63
N GLN A 452 10.97 -16.35 6.77
CA GLN A 452 10.20 -15.14 7.12
C GLN A 452 10.74 -14.38 8.34
N ALA A 453 11.25 -15.09 9.37
CA ALA A 453 11.83 -14.49 10.56
C ALA A 453 13.03 -13.56 10.26
N VAL A 454 13.88 -13.91 9.27
CA VAL A 454 15.02 -13.07 8.85
C VAL A 454 14.51 -11.82 8.13
N CYS A 455 13.54 -11.98 7.23
CA CYS A 455 13.00 -10.88 6.43
C CYS A 455 12.23 -9.86 7.28
N SER A 456 11.45 -10.33 8.26
CA SER A 456 10.81 -9.48 9.27
C SER A 456 11.83 -8.72 10.12
N ALA A 457 12.91 -9.38 10.56
CA ALA A 457 13.96 -8.75 11.37
C ALA A 457 14.71 -7.61 10.65
N TYR A 458 14.78 -7.64 9.32
CA TYR A 458 15.34 -6.55 8.50
C TYR A 458 14.27 -5.67 7.81
N ASN A 459 13.02 -5.72 8.28
CA ASN A 459 11.93 -4.84 7.84
C ASN A 459 11.68 -4.90 6.31
N VAL A 460 11.75 -6.10 5.73
CA VAL A 460 11.48 -6.35 4.31
C VAL A 460 9.96 -6.24 4.05
N LYS A 461 9.53 -5.20 3.34
CA LYS A 461 8.11 -4.91 3.05
C LYS A 461 7.67 -5.26 1.62
N GLY A 462 8.57 -5.75 0.78
CA GLY A 462 8.30 -6.08 -0.62
C GLY A 462 9.51 -6.72 -1.30
N TYR A 463 9.31 -7.25 -2.51
CA TYR A 463 10.29 -8.10 -3.16
C TYR A 463 10.66 -7.62 -4.59
N PRO A 464 11.94 -7.72 -5.01
CA PRO A 464 13.10 -7.96 -4.16
C PRO A 464 13.43 -6.71 -3.34
N THR A 465 13.79 -6.91 -2.07
CA THR A 465 14.50 -5.91 -1.26
C THR A 465 15.96 -6.35 -1.22
N ILE A 466 16.90 -5.46 -1.55
CA ILE A 466 18.32 -5.77 -1.54
C ILE A 466 18.99 -4.89 -0.48
N LYS A 467 19.86 -5.47 0.35
CA LYS A 467 20.58 -4.75 1.42
C LYS A 467 22.04 -5.17 1.43
N VAL A 468 22.93 -4.25 1.79
CA VAL A 468 24.37 -4.49 1.92
C VAL A 468 24.74 -4.46 3.39
N PHE A 469 25.40 -5.52 3.84
CA PHE A 469 25.79 -5.75 5.22
C PHE A 469 27.30 -5.52 5.36
N HIS A 470 27.68 -4.64 6.29
CA HIS A 470 29.07 -4.24 6.49
C HIS A 470 29.49 -4.57 7.94
N TYR A 471 30.00 -5.77 8.18
CA TYR A 471 30.13 -6.33 9.53
C TYR A 471 31.05 -5.54 10.49
N LEU A 472 31.94 -4.71 9.95
CA LEU A 472 32.92 -3.93 10.71
C LEU A 472 32.63 -2.41 10.72
N ASN A 473 31.52 -1.95 10.14
CA ASN A 473 31.21 -0.52 9.98
C ASN A 473 30.24 0.00 11.04
N LYS A 474 30.23 1.32 11.25
CA LYS A 474 29.29 2.02 12.15
C LYS A 474 27.82 1.86 11.71
N GLU A 475 27.58 1.77 10.42
CA GLU A 475 26.29 1.40 9.82
C GLU A 475 26.40 -0.04 9.31
N PRO A 476 25.84 -1.05 10.03
CA PRO A 476 26.07 -2.45 9.71
C PRO A 476 25.17 -2.99 8.58
N VAL A 477 24.11 -2.25 8.22
CA VAL A 477 23.16 -2.61 7.16
C VAL A 477 22.74 -1.33 6.42
N VAL A 478 22.86 -1.34 5.10
CA VAL A 478 22.48 -0.24 4.18
C VAL A 478 21.51 -0.78 3.14
N ASP A 479 20.49 -0.02 2.77
CA ASP A 479 19.56 -0.40 1.70
C ASP A 479 20.19 -0.17 0.32
N TYR A 480 20.15 -1.17 -0.55
CA TYR A 480 20.65 -1.04 -1.91
C TYR A 480 19.59 -0.38 -2.80
N THR A 481 19.86 0.86 -3.21
CA THR A 481 18.99 1.69 -4.06
C THR A 481 19.38 1.70 -5.55
N GLY A 482 20.47 1.03 -5.91
CA GLY A 482 20.99 1.00 -7.28
C GLY A 482 20.11 0.25 -8.29
N GLY A 483 20.51 0.29 -9.55
CA GLY A 483 19.88 -0.48 -10.61
C GLY A 483 20.02 -2.00 -10.39
N ARG A 484 19.31 -2.78 -11.20
CA ARG A 484 19.19 -4.25 -11.04
C ARG A 484 19.78 -5.04 -12.21
N THR A 485 20.72 -4.43 -12.94
CA THR A 485 21.54 -5.13 -13.93
C THR A 485 22.86 -5.59 -13.31
N GLU A 486 23.52 -6.55 -13.96
CA GLU A 486 24.84 -7.07 -13.59
C GLU A 486 25.83 -5.91 -13.34
N ASN A 487 25.89 -4.97 -14.28
CA ASN A 487 26.78 -3.81 -14.24
C ASN A 487 26.49 -2.86 -13.06
N ASP A 488 25.23 -2.73 -12.62
CA ASP A 488 24.88 -1.91 -11.45
C ASP A 488 25.44 -2.55 -10.18
N PHE A 489 25.19 -3.85 -9.98
CA PHE A 489 25.66 -4.60 -8.81
C PHE A 489 27.20 -4.63 -8.75
N ILE A 490 27.86 -4.88 -9.89
CA ILE A 490 29.32 -4.85 -9.99
C ILE A 490 29.87 -3.45 -9.69
N SER A 491 29.30 -2.39 -10.28
CA SER A 491 29.77 -1.01 -10.07
C SER A 491 29.54 -0.52 -8.63
N TYR A 492 28.53 -1.05 -7.94
CA TYR A 492 28.33 -0.78 -6.52
C TYR A 492 29.34 -1.56 -5.65
N MET A 493 29.47 -2.87 -5.84
CA MET A 493 30.28 -3.73 -4.98
C MET A 493 31.81 -3.56 -5.19
N LYS A 494 32.25 -3.16 -6.39
CA LYS A 494 33.66 -2.81 -6.66
C LYS A 494 34.21 -1.73 -5.72
N LYS A 495 33.36 -0.83 -5.20
CA LYS A 495 33.74 0.21 -4.22
C LYS A 495 34.25 -0.36 -2.88
N PHE A 496 33.97 -1.63 -2.61
CA PHE A 496 34.33 -2.34 -1.37
C PHE A 496 35.34 -3.48 -1.59
N SER A 497 35.70 -3.72 -2.86
CA SER A 497 36.71 -4.68 -3.31
C SER A 497 38.13 -4.05 -3.21
N PRO A 498 39.22 -4.82 -3.00
CA PRO A 498 40.57 -4.27 -3.17
C PRO A 498 40.85 -3.95 -4.64
N LYS A 499 41.39 -2.74 -4.93
CA LYS A 499 42.08 -2.49 -6.22
C LYS A 499 43.12 -3.60 -6.44
N THR A 500 43.09 -4.25 -7.60
CA THR A 500 44.11 -5.22 -8.01
C THR A 500 45.33 -4.49 -8.59
N ASN A 501 46.53 -5.06 -8.41
CA ASN A 501 47.78 -4.44 -8.88
C ASN A 501 47.77 -4.13 -10.40
N THR A 502 46.96 -4.85 -11.18
CA THR A 502 46.78 -4.67 -12.63
C THR A 502 46.32 -3.26 -13.00
N GLU A 503 45.41 -2.65 -12.21
CA GLU A 503 44.94 -1.28 -12.46
C GLU A 503 46.04 -0.24 -12.16
N GLN A 504 46.85 -0.47 -11.11
CA GLN A 504 47.96 0.42 -10.77
C GLN A 504 49.08 0.40 -11.82
N ILE A 505 49.29 -0.70 -12.55
CA ILE A 505 50.29 -0.78 -13.62
C ILE A 505 49.87 0.10 -14.82
N LEU A 506 48.57 0.16 -15.13
CA LEU A 506 48.03 1.03 -16.19
C LEU A 506 48.06 2.52 -15.80
N GLU A 507 47.67 2.85 -14.56
CA GLU A 507 47.78 4.23 -14.04
C GLU A 507 49.25 4.71 -14.03
N ASN A 508 50.20 3.89 -13.58
CA ASN A 508 51.61 4.28 -13.46
C ASN A 508 52.37 4.36 -14.80
N ASN A 509 52.06 3.50 -15.78
CA ASN A 509 52.75 3.51 -17.07
C ASN A 509 52.38 4.74 -17.93
N THR A 510 51.18 5.30 -17.74
CA THR A 510 50.68 6.45 -18.52
C THR A 510 51.36 7.79 -18.13
N ILE A 511 52.18 7.81 -17.07
CA ILE A 511 52.75 9.04 -16.48
C ILE A 511 54.22 9.29 -16.91
N LYS A 512 54.87 8.36 -17.63
CA LYS A 512 56.32 8.42 -17.94
C LYS A 512 56.71 8.65 -19.41
N SER A 513 55.75 8.90 -20.28
CA SER A 513 55.95 9.46 -21.63
C SER A 513 54.82 10.46 -21.88
N GLU A 514 55.05 11.68 -22.37
CA GLU A 514 56.15 12.12 -23.23
C GLU A 514 56.74 13.48 -22.79
N SER A 515 57.96 13.80 -23.26
CA SER A 515 58.41 15.20 -23.36
C SER A 515 59.41 15.39 -24.51
N LYS A 516 59.10 16.33 -25.43
CA LYS A 516 59.87 16.84 -26.59
C LYS A 516 59.83 16.02 -27.90
N GLY A 517 59.72 16.74 -29.04
CA GLY A 517 59.85 16.24 -30.43
C GLY A 517 58.52 15.78 -31.06
N GLU A 518 57.59 16.65 -31.50
CA GLU A 518 57.58 17.51 -32.72
C GLU A 518 57.07 16.81 -34.01
N GLU A 519 56.00 17.39 -34.62
CA GLU A 519 55.55 17.43 -36.04
C GLU A 519 55.75 16.22 -37.01
N LYS A 520 54.89 15.86 -37.98
CA LYS A 520 53.68 16.39 -38.68
C LYS A 520 53.18 15.23 -39.60
N ILE A 521 51.93 15.01 -40.06
CA ILE A 521 50.55 15.56 -39.91
C ILE A 521 49.59 14.32 -39.80
N ILE A 522 48.24 14.33 -39.78
CA ILE A 522 47.22 14.62 -40.83
C ILE A 522 45.83 14.51 -40.13
N HIS A 523 44.94 15.52 -40.24
CA HIS A 523 43.44 15.47 -40.06
C HIS A 523 42.84 14.68 -38.86
N LYS A 524 41.92 15.18 -38.02
CA LYS A 524 40.80 16.13 -38.20
C LYS A 524 40.23 16.48 -36.81
N GLY A 525 39.82 17.72 -36.54
CA GLY A 525 39.05 18.04 -35.33
C GLY A 525 39.06 19.52 -34.92
N THR A 526 37.92 20.21 -34.99
CA THR A 526 37.81 21.65 -34.68
C THR A 526 37.35 21.93 -33.25
N ASN A 527 38.31 22.28 -32.40
CA ASN A 527 38.23 23.20 -31.25
C ASN A 527 37.02 23.11 -30.29
N GLU A 528 37.21 22.37 -29.19
CA GLU A 528 36.74 22.84 -27.88
C GLU A 528 37.60 24.03 -27.40
N LYS A 529 37.25 25.27 -27.76
CA LYS A 529 37.84 26.47 -27.13
C LYS A 529 36.86 27.54 -26.64
N GLU A 530 35.60 27.55 -27.07
CA GLU A 530 34.56 28.41 -26.45
C GLU A 530 34.07 27.92 -25.08
N SER A 531 34.41 26.69 -24.67
CA SER A 531 33.89 26.07 -23.45
C SER A 531 34.57 26.54 -22.15
N LYS A 532 35.80 27.08 -22.21
CA LYS A 532 36.58 27.40 -21.00
C LYS A 532 36.33 28.81 -20.44
N GLU A 533 36.15 29.85 -21.27
CA GLU A 533 35.79 31.19 -20.76
C GLU A 533 34.34 31.32 -20.27
N LYS A 534 33.42 30.45 -20.72
CA LYS A 534 32.03 30.45 -20.21
C LYS A 534 31.94 29.92 -18.77
N ASN A 535 32.72 28.91 -18.40
CA ASN A 535 32.58 28.24 -17.10
C ASN A 535 33.03 29.11 -15.91
N GLU A 536 33.99 30.01 -16.08
CA GLU A 536 34.48 30.88 -15.01
C GLU A 536 33.53 32.05 -14.68
N LYS A 537 32.60 32.39 -15.58
CA LYS A 537 31.52 33.37 -15.32
C LYS A 537 30.21 32.75 -14.84
N ILE A 538 30.06 31.42 -14.91
CA ILE A 538 28.85 30.70 -14.44
C ILE A 538 28.96 30.33 -12.94
N SER A 539 30.18 30.20 -12.41
CA SER A 539 30.43 29.90 -10.99
C SER A 539 29.86 30.93 -10.01
N LYS A 540 29.76 32.20 -10.41
CA LYS A 540 29.44 33.34 -9.52
C LYS A 540 27.94 33.65 -9.36
N VAL A 541 27.06 32.68 -9.63
CA VAL A 541 25.59 32.79 -9.45
C VAL A 541 25.02 31.63 -8.60
N ARG A 542 25.88 30.76 -8.04
CA ARG A 542 25.48 29.59 -7.23
C ARG A 542 25.78 29.77 -5.75
N SER A 543 25.03 30.63 -5.06
CA SER A 543 25.05 30.72 -3.58
C SER A 543 23.87 31.51 -2.98
N GLU A 544 22.62 31.17 -3.30
CA GLU A 544 21.43 31.74 -2.62
C GLU A 544 20.18 30.83 -2.77
N GLY A 545 19.66 30.31 -1.65
CA GLY A 545 18.39 29.56 -1.54
C GLY A 545 18.50 28.04 -1.29
N GLY A 546 17.65 27.50 -0.40
CA GLY A 546 17.29 26.07 -0.36
C GLY A 546 18.24 25.07 0.34
N GLN A 547 18.59 25.28 1.61
CA GLN A 547 19.53 24.44 2.40
C GLN A 547 19.08 22.97 2.69
N ASP A 548 17.97 22.50 2.11
CA ASP A 548 17.40 21.15 2.34
C ASP A 548 17.48 20.21 1.13
N TRP A 549 17.55 20.73 -0.11
CA TRP A 549 17.50 19.91 -1.33
C TRP A 549 18.72 18.98 -1.50
N SER A 550 19.87 19.36 -0.95
CA SER A 550 21.13 18.59 -1.01
C SER A 550 21.09 17.21 -0.32
N LYS A 551 19.99 16.87 0.36
CA LYS A 551 19.74 15.55 0.98
C LYS A 551 19.14 14.53 0.01
N PHE A 552 18.74 14.95 -1.19
CA PHE A 552 18.08 14.10 -2.18
C PHE A 552 19.00 13.83 -3.38
N GLU A 553 19.14 12.56 -3.77
CA GLU A 553 19.89 12.17 -4.98
C GLU A 553 19.33 12.86 -6.23
N ASN A 554 20.22 13.35 -7.09
CA ASN A 554 19.89 14.07 -8.33
C ASN A 554 19.23 15.46 -8.15
N SER A 555 19.23 16.01 -6.94
CA SER A 555 18.77 17.38 -6.67
C SER A 555 19.49 18.45 -7.51
N ASP A 556 20.77 18.25 -7.85
CA ASP A 556 21.55 19.11 -8.75
C ASP A 556 20.96 19.28 -10.18
N LEU A 557 20.07 18.36 -10.60
CA LEU A 557 19.35 18.44 -11.89
C LEU A 557 18.10 19.32 -11.83
N VAL A 558 17.66 19.72 -10.64
CA VAL A 558 16.51 20.58 -10.39
C VAL A 558 16.98 22.01 -10.12
N LEU A 559 16.59 22.95 -10.99
CA LEU A 559 16.99 24.35 -10.84
C LEU A 559 16.24 25.02 -9.67
N HIS A 560 16.95 25.58 -8.69
CA HIS A 560 16.31 26.34 -7.61
C HIS A 560 15.88 27.73 -8.11
N ILE A 561 14.60 28.05 -7.94
CA ILE A 561 13.99 29.29 -8.39
C ILE A 561 13.70 30.20 -7.19
N SER A 562 14.07 31.47 -7.34
CA SER A 562 13.85 32.53 -6.37
C SER A 562 13.19 33.77 -7.00
N ASP A 563 12.63 34.65 -6.16
CA ASP A 563 12.02 35.92 -6.58
C ASP A 563 12.97 36.78 -7.47
N SER A 564 14.29 36.69 -7.26
CA SER A 564 15.31 37.38 -8.06
C SER A 564 15.60 36.70 -9.41
N ASN A 565 15.60 35.36 -9.47
CA ASN A 565 16.09 34.62 -10.63
C ASN A 565 14.99 34.16 -11.61
N PHE A 566 13.72 34.10 -11.16
CA PHE A 566 12.58 33.53 -11.90
C PHE A 566 12.44 34.10 -13.32
N LYS A 567 12.51 35.44 -13.47
CA LYS A 567 12.35 36.12 -14.78
C LYS A 567 13.49 35.80 -15.77
N LYS A 568 14.65 35.36 -15.28
CA LYS A 568 15.77 34.90 -16.10
C LYS A 568 15.57 33.43 -16.48
N ILE A 569 15.47 32.53 -15.50
CA ILE A 569 15.39 31.08 -15.70
C ILE A 569 14.19 30.69 -16.59
N THR A 570 13.03 31.32 -16.39
CA THR A 570 11.84 31.06 -17.23
C THR A 570 12.00 31.49 -18.68
N LYS A 571 12.84 32.48 -18.99
CA LYS A 571 13.15 32.91 -20.37
C LYS A 571 14.32 32.16 -21.00
N GLU A 572 15.26 31.69 -20.19
CA GLU A 572 16.49 30.99 -20.61
C GLU A 572 16.21 29.57 -21.10
N HIS A 573 15.09 28.96 -20.70
CA HIS A 573 14.69 27.61 -21.10
C HIS A 573 13.44 27.60 -21.97
N ASP A 574 13.54 26.95 -23.14
CA ASP A 574 12.42 26.72 -24.07
C ASP A 574 11.30 25.89 -23.44
N PHE A 575 11.63 24.90 -22.61
CA PHE A 575 10.67 24.07 -21.87
C PHE A 575 11.14 23.97 -20.42
N LEU A 576 10.34 24.49 -19.50
CA LEU A 576 10.64 24.51 -18.08
C LEU A 576 9.43 24.03 -17.29
N LEU A 577 9.64 23.03 -16.44
CA LEU A 577 8.62 22.54 -15.51
C LEU A 577 9.00 23.03 -14.10
N ILE A 578 8.10 23.72 -13.41
CA ILE A 578 8.36 24.30 -12.08
C ILE A 578 7.44 23.67 -11.04
N LEU A 579 8.02 23.01 -10.03
CA LEU A 579 7.34 22.60 -8.81
C LEU A 579 7.27 23.77 -7.82
N PHE A 580 6.06 24.16 -7.44
CA PHE A 580 5.80 25.03 -6.30
C PHE A 580 5.39 24.18 -5.09
N TYR A 581 6.14 24.31 -4.00
CA TYR A 581 5.93 23.55 -2.77
C TYR A 581 6.06 24.46 -1.55
N LYS A 582 5.71 23.95 -0.36
CA LYS A 582 5.96 24.59 0.93
C LYS A 582 6.74 23.61 1.79
N ASP A 583 7.89 24.02 2.33
CA ASP A 583 8.63 23.12 3.21
C ASP A 583 7.92 22.85 4.55
N GLY A 584 8.30 21.74 5.19
CA GLY A 584 7.71 21.32 6.48
C GLY A 584 6.34 20.61 6.39
N ALA A 585 5.70 20.55 5.22
CA ALA A 585 4.54 19.67 5.01
C ALA A 585 4.96 18.19 5.00
N LYS A 586 4.20 17.30 5.67
CA LYS A 586 4.55 15.86 5.83
C LYS A 586 4.78 15.10 4.51
N GLU A 587 4.17 15.56 3.42
CA GLU A 587 4.22 14.92 2.10
C GLU A 587 5.41 15.40 1.24
N SER A 588 6.05 16.51 1.63
CA SER A 588 7.11 17.18 0.85
C SER A 588 8.30 16.26 0.53
N GLY A 589 8.77 15.45 1.48
CA GLY A 589 9.96 14.60 1.28
C GLY A 589 9.80 13.53 0.21
N SER A 590 8.61 12.92 0.07
CA SER A 590 8.33 11.95 -1.00
C SER A 590 8.24 12.65 -2.35
N LEU A 591 7.65 13.84 -2.39
CA LEU A 591 7.55 14.66 -3.59
C LEU A 591 8.92 15.16 -4.10
N LYS A 592 9.78 15.70 -3.21
CA LYS A 592 11.14 16.14 -3.56
C LYS A 592 11.93 14.99 -4.22
N LYS A 593 11.77 13.76 -3.70
CA LYS A 593 12.39 12.55 -4.28
C LYS A 593 11.84 12.19 -5.67
N GLU A 594 10.52 12.04 -5.82
CA GLU A 594 9.90 11.67 -7.11
C GLU A 594 10.16 12.73 -8.19
N TYR A 595 10.19 14.01 -7.82
CA TYR A 595 10.48 15.11 -8.75
C TYR A 595 11.96 15.13 -9.21
N SER A 596 12.90 14.86 -8.30
CA SER A 596 14.32 14.71 -8.63
C SER A 596 14.58 13.49 -9.52
N LEU A 597 13.86 12.39 -9.28
CA LEU A 597 13.91 11.20 -10.14
C LEU A 597 13.34 11.48 -11.55
N ALA A 598 12.26 12.27 -11.66
CA ALA A 598 11.76 12.73 -12.95
C ALA A 598 12.79 13.60 -13.71
N ALA A 599 13.54 14.46 -13.00
CA ALA A 599 14.60 15.27 -13.60
C ALA A 599 15.74 14.40 -14.16
N LEU A 600 16.13 13.34 -13.45
CA LEU A 600 17.08 12.35 -13.95
C LEU A 600 16.56 11.62 -15.20
N MET A 601 15.28 11.25 -15.26
CA MET A 601 14.68 10.63 -16.45
C MET A 601 14.70 11.58 -17.67
N VAL A 602 14.44 12.88 -17.45
CA VAL A 602 14.51 13.93 -18.48
C VAL A 602 15.93 14.08 -19.04
N GLU A 603 16.93 14.13 -18.16
CA GLU A 603 18.35 14.28 -18.55
C GLU A 603 18.86 13.03 -19.30
N ASN A 604 18.63 11.84 -18.74
CA ASN A 604 19.09 10.57 -19.33
C ASN A 604 18.45 10.28 -20.69
N ARG A 605 17.25 10.81 -20.96
CA ARG A 605 16.57 10.72 -22.26
C ARG A 605 16.87 11.90 -23.19
N LYS A 606 17.73 12.85 -22.78
CA LYS A 606 18.16 14.04 -23.54
C LYS A 606 16.97 14.86 -24.09
N LEU A 607 15.89 14.95 -23.30
CA LEU A 607 14.72 15.75 -23.68
C LEU A 607 15.06 17.25 -23.63
N LYS A 608 14.42 18.06 -24.48
CA LYS A 608 14.73 19.50 -24.59
C LYS A 608 14.05 20.28 -23.46
N GLY A 609 14.69 20.42 -22.31
CA GLY A 609 14.20 21.29 -21.23
C GLY A 609 14.82 21.00 -19.87
N LYS A 610 14.32 21.65 -18.82
CA LYS A 610 14.74 21.43 -17.42
C LYS A 610 13.55 21.38 -16.47
N LEU A 611 13.78 20.76 -15.31
CA LEU A 611 12.90 20.81 -14.14
C LEU A 611 13.46 21.80 -13.11
N ALA A 612 12.57 22.40 -12.34
CA ALA A 612 12.90 23.44 -11.37
C ALA A 612 11.97 23.38 -10.15
N ALA A 613 12.41 23.93 -9.02
CA ALA A 613 11.64 24.00 -7.79
C ALA A 613 11.69 25.40 -7.18
N CYS A 614 10.57 25.84 -6.60
CA CYS A 614 10.41 27.14 -5.97
C CYS A 614 9.72 26.96 -4.60
N ASP A 615 10.38 27.38 -3.52
CA ASP A 615 9.75 27.39 -2.21
C ASP A 615 8.77 28.57 -2.09
N ALA A 616 7.52 28.28 -1.76
CA ALA A 616 6.46 29.27 -1.63
C ALA A 616 6.42 29.99 -0.26
N LEU A 617 7.20 29.53 0.72
CA LEU A 617 7.39 30.23 1.99
C LEU A 617 8.44 31.34 1.86
N GLU A 618 9.50 31.07 1.12
CA GLU A 618 10.59 32.04 0.84
C GLU A 618 10.17 33.05 -0.24
N ASN A 619 9.57 32.60 -1.35
CA ASN A 619 9.43 33.40 -2.58
C ASN A 619 8.02 33.96 -2.79
N LYS A 620 7.59 34.80 -1.85
CA LYS A 620 6.21 35.29 -1.78
C LYS A 620 5.80 36.14 -2.99
N ASN A 621 6.73 36.83 -3.66
CA ASN A 621 6.38 37.73 -4.76
C ASN A 621 5.97 36.96 -6.02
N ILE A 622 6.68 35.89 -6.39
CA ILE A 622 6.27 34.97 -7.47
C ILE A 622 4.89 34.39 -7.16
N ILE A 623 4.67 33.90 -5.95
CA ILE A 623 3.42 33.27 -5.52
C ILE A 623 2.22 34.23 -5.69
N SER A 624 2.32 35.46 -5.16
CA SER A 624 1.27 36.46 -5.29
C SER A 624 1.07 36.90 -6.75
N ALA A 625 2.15 37.16 -7.50
CA ALA A 625 2.06 37.59 -8.90
C ALA A 625 1.52 36.51 -9.84
N ARG A 626 1.69 35.22 -9.51
CA ARG A 626 1.16 34.08 -10.27
C ARG A 626 -0.14 33.50 -9.70
N LYS A 627 -0.71 34.11 -8.64
CA LYS A 627 -1.96 33.71 -7.97
C LYS A 627 -1.98 32.23 -7.51
N ILE A 628 -0.84 31.71 -7.06
CA ILE A 628 -0.71 30.28 -6.69
C ILE A 628 -1.29 30.05 -5.30
N ASN A 629 -2.43 29.36 -5.23
CA ASN A 629 -3.19 29.11 -4.00
C ASN A 629 -3.10 27.66 -3.48
N SER A 630 -2.84 26.68 -4.36
CA SER A 630 -2.69 25.25 -4.03
C SER A 630 -1.23 24.79 -3.98
N TYR A 631 -0.95 23.83 -3.10
CA TYR A 631 0.38 23.25 -2.87
C TYR A 631 0.25 21.77 -2.48
N PRO A 632 1.10 20.87 -3.01
CA PRO A 632 2.05 21.10 -4.10
C PRO A 632 1.35 21.33 -5.44
N THR A 633 1.99 22.07 -6.35
CA THR A 633 1.53 22.20 -7.74
C THR A 633 2.72 22.27 -8.69
N ILE A 634 2.58 21.68 -9.88
CA ILE A 634 3.62 21.71 -10.92
C ILE A 634 3.07 22.49 -12.12
N HIS A 635 3.77 23.53 -12.56
CA HIS A 635 3.36 24.41 -13.64
C HIS A 635 4.35 24.32 -14.80
N PHE A 636 3.85 24.25 -16.04
CA PHE A 636 4.66 24.22 -17.25
C PHE A 636 4.80 25.62 -17.88
N TYR A 637 6.03 25.94 -18.30
CA TYR A 637 6.45 27.22 -18.87
C TYR A 637 7.24 27.03 -20.18
N ARG A 638 7.05 27.97 -21.11
CA ARG A 638 7.77 28.07 -22.40
C ARG A 638 8.18 29.52 -22.62
N LYS A 639 9.48 29.81 -22.77
CA LYS A 639 10.01 31.17 -23.07
C LYS A 639 9.44 32.30 -22.18
N GLY A 640 9.24 32.04 -20.89
CA GLY A 640 8.71 32.99 -19.89
C GLY A 640 7.18 32.94 -19.69
N VAL A 641 6.45 32.32 -20.61
CA VAL A 641 4.98 32.22 -20.61
C VAL A 641 4.55 30.96 -19.86
N PHE A 642 3.50 31.07 -19.05
CA PHE A 642 2.84 29.93 -18.40
C PHE A 642 1.82 29.31 -19.37
N HIS A 643 1.82 27.99 -19.50
CA HIS A 643 0.90 27.27 -20.39
C HIS A 643 -0.15 26.46 -19.62
N SER A 644 0.27 25.63 -18.67
CA SER A 644 -0.61 24.65 -18.02
C SER A 644 -0.15 24.30 -16.61
N ALA A 645 -1.11 23.97 -15.75
CA ALA A 645 -0.86 23.24 -14.52
C ALA A 645 -0.87 21.72 -14.81
N TYR A 646 -0.11 20.98 -14.02
CA TYR A 646 -0.09 19.52 -14.01
C TYR A 646 -1.23 18.98 -13.14
N THR A 647 -2.02 18.05 -13.67
CA THR A 647 -3.18 17.44 -13.01
C THR A 647 -3.01 15.91 -12.80
N GLY A 648 -1.83 15.37 -13.09
CA GLY A 648 -1.52 13.95 -12.91
C GLY A 648 -1.03 13.60 -11.50
N LYS A 649 -0.56 12.37 -11.32
CA LYS A 649 -0.01 11.89 -10.03
C LYS A 649 1.40 12.41 -9.82
N PHE A 650 1.75 12.71 -8.57
CA PHE A 650 3.11 13.14 -8.18
C PHE A 650 4.09 11.95 -8.06
N ILE A 651 4.26 11.20 -9.15
CA ILE A 651 5.22 10.10 -9.29
C ILE A 651 6.09 10.31 -10.53
N ALA A 652 7.35 9.85 -10.48
CA ALA A 652 8.35 10.19 -11.48
C ALA A 652 7.96 9.80 -12.91
N SER A 653 7.30 8.64 -13.09
CA SER A 653 6.81 8.16 -14.39
C SER A 653 5.82 9.11 -15.04
N ASP A 654 4.85 9.61 -14.26
CA ASP A 654 3.71 10.37 -14.78
C ASP A 654 4.13 11.82 -15.06
N ILE A 655 5.02 12.37 -14.22
CA ILE A 655 5.67 13.67 -14.43
C ILE A 655 6.57 13.62 -15.69
N PHE A 656 7.40 12.59 -15.83
CA PHE A 656 8.24 12.39 -17.02
C PHE A 656 7.41 12.22 -18.29
N ASN A 657 6.38 11.37 -18.26
CA ASN A 657 5.51 11.12 -19.41
C ASN A 657 4.72 12.38 -19.81
N TYR A 658 4.24 13.18 -18.85
CA TYR A 658 3.62 14.48 -19.13
C TYR A 658 4.60 15.44 -19.81
N PHE A 659 5.81 15.60 -19.28
CA PHE A 659 6.83 16.49 -19.86
C PHE A 659 7.24 16.05 -21.28
N LYS A 660 7.41 14.74 -21.50
CA LYS A 660 7.68 14.15 -22.82
C LYS A 660 6.51 14.39 -23.80
N ASN A 661 5.27 14.14 -23.39
CA ASN A 661 4.10 14.24 -24.26
C ASN A 661 3.74 15.70 -24.58
N PHE A 662 4.02 16.65 -23.68
CA PHE A 662 3.93 18.08 -23.99
C PHE A 662 5.00 18.51 -25.01
N GLN A 663 6.23 17.97 -24.94
CA GLN A 663 7.27 18.24 -25.94
C GLN A 663 6.95 17.65 -27.33
N SER A 664 6.23 16.54 -27.44
CA SER A 664 5.74 16.06 -28.73
C SER A 664 4.57 16.90 -29.22
N LYS A 665 3.53 17.10 -28.42
CA LYS A 665 2.33 17.83 -28.86
C LYS A 665 2.63 19.26 -29.32
N LEU A 666 3.56 19.96 -28.65
CA LEU A 666 4.01 21.31 -29.02
C LEU A 666 5.03 21.36 -30.19
N LYS A 667 5.32 20.22 -30.83
CA LYS A 667 5.91 20.15 -32.19
C LYS A 667 4.84 20.01 -33.27
N ASP A 668 3.73 19.36 -32.96
CA ASP A 668 2.65 19.10 -33.92
C ASP A 668 1.68 20.30 -34.06
N GLU A 669 1.79 21.27 -33.13
CA GLU A 669 1.13 22.59 -33.14
C GLU A 669 2.04 23.70 -33.74
N LEU A 670 3.02 23.35 -34.61
CA LEU A 670 4.03 24.27 -35.18
C LEU A 670 4.35 23.97 -36.65
#